data_AF-A0A4P6EVQ5-F1
#
_entry.id   AF-A0A4P6EVQ5-F1
#
_cell.length_a   1.000
_cell.length_b   1.000
_cell.length_c   1.000
_cell.angle_alpha   90.00
_cell.angle_beta   90.00
_cell.angle_gamma   90.00
#
_symmetry.space_group_name_H-M   'P 1'
#
loop_
_entity.id
_entity.type
_entity.pdbx_description
1 polymer ?
#
loop_
_entity_poly.entity_id
_entity_poly.type
_entity_poly.pdbx_seq_one_letter_code
_entity_poly.pdbx_strand_id
1 'polypeptide(L)'
;MKRFENRHHKRFWTVMTAVVVLLAAAGLGTARYISADPETVTVSDTAGLRNALASGSAAVIKLDEGVYSLGGTPLVINRGVTVIGAGGNREGDAAKTKIVQNGTDRAVIINDALNDTFADVSLEALTVTGGKAAAADESFGGAGILADTGTSALSLYNVTVSDNNGGANGDGGGLFVSGLEGGKLKLDRVTVANNVTQAGGGGLYVEGDMDVSITRSAFDHNTAGSRPGGGVDIVPASAAGAGPVTITDSAFIGNAATGNNGGGLNVNVAAITVQNTTFSGNSAQYGGGIVSSAGNGGSAVPVFDHITVAENSSFQEGGGLYIAGGSVQLTGSIVSGNTTANPAYAANADIAKDQTAPLLDPARNGYNVVYHAQNMFAPGASSSKLGADAGLGAIGDHGGFTPTYALQPDSPAIGIGGTASLVYDQRGFPRMTGEPSAGAYEMLQAAARYGSSYSTAWNVQDGAAAVTVQLASESVPGLITSSSITSGGTARTFNAVSSPDKAGRAIFTVQATRQVGGTTMTIPGTFVLDLVPLPDVAAAISMPADVYQGQADVPITVTVRNAGTKDTSGEVKAVVTIPAGLMITSADVPSNWTKSSAGGTYTFSTTASLPAGSSAVFTLHGSVSETAAGAGQASVTANGGGEAAEDGGNNNASSSYAVHEIPQVISVAAPDPGYYKKGDELLFNVQYDRAVQVTGHPSLLLYIGSSTVEAAYKAGSGTSQLQFAYSITDGLADYDGISLGTAIQLNGAILESLEHAPASLTLNSVSNTSGVVIDAQAPSSTAVALPVNGYYKSGDTLNFVLHWNEKIKVSGQPSIPVQIGGTTVQAVFTALSPAQDEAAFTYTVQAADDDPDGITLDGSIMLNGGSITDLAGIQRTWPYRQQMRQASKWIHKRRS
;
A
#
# COMPACT_ATOMS: atom_id res chain seq x y z
N MET A 1 -17.48 29.18 -21.94
CA MET A 1 -17.22 30.35 -21.05
C MET A 1 -15.72 30.70 -20.90
N LYS A 2 -14.86 30.41 -21.88
CA LYS A 2 -13.39 30.70 -21.87
C LYS A 2 -12.97 31.73 -22.95
N ARG A 3 -13.85 32.68 -23.32
CA ARG A 3 -13.59 33.65 -24.41
C ARG A 3 -13.74 35.13 -24.05
N PHE A 4 -13.93 35.49 -22.77
CA PHE A 4 -14.16 36.89 -22.37
C PHE A 4 -13.01 37.59 -21.62
N GLU A 5 -12.04 36.89 -21.03
CA GLU A 5 -10.99 37.55 -20.23
C GLU A 5 -9.77 38.05 -21.03
N ASN A 6 -9.60 37.64 -22.29
CA ASN A 6 -8.40 37.99 -23.06
C ASN A 6 -8.48 39.30 -23.87
N ARG A 7 -9.57 40.09 -23.76
CA ARG A 7 -9.73 41.34 -24.52
C ARG A 7 -9.32 42.62 -23.78
N HIS A 8 -9.24 42.60 -22.45
CA HIS A 8 -8.86 43.81 -21.69
C HIS A 8 -7.34 43.94 -21.50
N HIS A 9 -6.59 42.83 -21.41
CA HIS A 9 -5.11 42.88 -21.33
C HIS A 9 -4.42 43.25 -22.64
N LYS A 10 -4.96 42.87 -23.80
CA LYS A 10 -4.37 43.23 -25.10
C LYS A 10 -4.60 44.69 -25.51
N ARG A 11 -5.72 45.32 -25.10
CA ARG A 11 -5.98 46.73 -25.43
C ARG A 11 -5.09 47.70 -24.65
N PHE A 12 -4.67 47.37 -23.44
CA PHE A 12 -3.78 48.21 -22.63
C PHE A 12 -2.35 48.27 -23.22
N TRP A 13 -1.84 47.13 -23.71
CA TRP A 13 -0.53 47.06 -24.35
C TRP A 13 -0.53 47.63 -25.78
N THR A 14 -1.57 47.40 -26.59
CA THR A 14 -1.61 47.94 -27.97
C THR A 14 -1.76 49.47 -28.01
N VAL A 15 -2.40 50.09 -27.01
CA VAL A 15 -2.49 51.57 -26.91
C VAL A 15 -1.15 52.18 -26.48
N MET A 16 -0.42 51.54 -25.57
CA MET A 16 0.93 51.98 -25.18
C MET A 16 1.94 51.86 -26.34
N THR A 17 1.88 50.80 -27.14
CA THR A 17 2.77 50.67 -28.32
C THR A 17 2.40 51.62 -29.45
N ALA A 18 1.10 51.93 -29.65
CA ALA A 18 0.66 52.88 -30.67
C ALA A 18 1.03 54.34 -30.34
N VAL A 19 1.02 54.72 -29.06
CA VAL A 19 1.46 56.06 -28.61
C VAL A 19 2.98 56.23 -28.78
N VAL A 20 3.77 55.17 -28.56
CA VAL A 20 5.23 55.19 -28.76
C VAL A 20 5.61 55.26 -30.25
N VAL A 21 4.81 54.69 -31.16
CA VAL A 21 5.09 54.71 -32.61
C VAL A 21 4.56 55.99 -33.30
N LEU A 22 3.47 56.60 -32.82
CA LEU A 22 2.97 57.88 -33.36
C LEU A 22 3.82 59.10 -32.97
N LEU A 23 4.52 59.05 -31.82
CA LEU A 23 5.46 60.11 -31.41
C LEU A 23 6.79 60.07 -32.18
N ALA A 24 7.14 58.96 -32.81
CA ALA A 24 8.36 58.83 -33.63
C ALA A 24 8.19 59.35 -35.07
N ALA A 25 6.95 59.57 -35.54
CA ALA A 25 6.67 59.97 -36.93
C ALA A 25 6.43 61.49 -37.12
N ALA A 26 6.32 62.27 -36.04
CA ALA A 26 6.23 63.73 -36.11
C ALA A 26 7.59 64.32 -35.70
N GLY A 27 8.44 64.64 -36.67
CA GLY A 27 9.79 65.20 -36.49
C GLY A 27 9.82 66.57 -35.82
N LEU A 28 9.42 66.64 -34.55
CA LEU A 28 9.67 67.74 -33.63
C LEU A 28 10.88 67.36 -32.79
N GLY A 29 11.90 68.22 -32.85
CA GLY A 29 13.20 68.01 -32.22
C GLY A 29 13.08 67.68 -30.73
N THR A 30 14.11 66.98 -30.27
CA THR A 30 14.39 66.56 -28.89
C THR A 30 14.04 67.61 -27.84
N ALA A 31 12.78 67.68 -27.43
CA ALA A 31 12.44 67.98 -26.05
C ALA A 31 12.66 66.67 -25.30
N ARG A 32 13.85 66.54 -24.71
CA ARG A 32 14.15 65.55 -23.68
C ARG A 32 13.06 65.68 -22.60
N TYR A 33 12.03 64.85 -22.65
CA TYR A 33 11.34 64.43 -21.44
C TYR A 33 12.33 63.51 -20.70
N ILE A 34 13.33 64.12 -20.07
CA ILE A 34 13.91 63.55 -18.88
C ILE A 34 12.80 63.75 -17.85
N SER A 35 11.94 62.75 -17.63
CA SER A 35 11.40 62.61 -16.28
C SER A 35 12.64 62.38 -15.43
N ALA A 36 13.08 63.40 -14.71
CA ALA A 36 14.18 63.25 -13.78
C ALA A 36 13.82 62.07 -12.88
N ASP A 37 14.67 61.02 -12.87
CA ASP A 37 14.63 60.05 -11.80
C ASP A 37 14.56 60.84 -10.49
N PRO A 38 13.66 60.50 -9.56
CA PRO A 38 13.62 61.18 -8.27
C PRO A 38 15.04 61.21 -7.71
N GLU A 39 15.57 62.40 -7.44
CA GLU A 39 16.94 62.57 -6.93
C GLU A 39 17.12 61.61 -5.76
N THR A 40 17.94 60.58 -5.97
CA THR A 40 18.19 59.53 -4.99
C THR A 40 19.53 59.81 -4.36
N VAL A 41 19.56 59.96 -3.05
CA VAL A 41 20.80 60.15 -2.28
C VAL A 41 21.04 58.93 -1.42
N THR A 42 22.29 58.45 -1.39
CA THR A 42 22.71 57.40 -0.47
C THR A 42 23.48 58.04 0.68
N VAL A 43 23.15 57.66 1.92
CA VAL A 43 23.77 58.19 3.14
C VAL A 43 24.25 57.05 4.01
N SER A 44 25.43 57.20 4.61
CA SER A 44 26.09 56.16 5.41
C SER A 44 26.18 56.47 6.91
N ASP A 45 25.74 57.66 7.32
CA ASP A 45 25.75 58.09 8.71
C ASP A 45 24.57 59.00 9.07
N THR A 46 24.41 59.27 10.37
CA THR A 46 23.30 60.08 10.91
C THR A 46 23.36 61.55 10.47
N ALA A 47 24.55 62.13 10.33
CA ALA A 47 24.69 63.53 9.92
C ALA A 47 24.27 63.71 8.45
N GLY A 48 24.70 62.79 7.58
CA GLY A 48 24.28 62.71 6.19
C GLY A 48 22.78 62.51 6.04
N LEU A 49 22.18 61.63 6.84
CA LEU A 49 20.72 61.43 6.86
C LEU A 49 19.98 62.73 7.23
N ARG A 50 20.39 63.40 8.31
CA ARG A 50 19.79 64.68 8.72
C ARG A 50 19.92 65.75 7.63
N ASN A 51 21.10 65.85 7.00
CA ASN A 51 21.33 66.79 5.91
C ASN A 51 20.46 66.50 4.69
N ALA A 52 20.31 65.23 4.30
CA ALA A 52 19.48 64.82 3.17
C ALA A 52 17.98 65.07 3.42
N LEU A 53 17.52 64.92 4.66
CA LEU A 53 16.16 65.27 5.03
C LEU A 53 15.94 66.80 5.00
N ALA A 54 16.90 67.57 5.50
CA ALA A 54 16.83 69.04 5.54
C ALA A 54 16.97 69.72 4.17
N SER A 55 17.76 69.17 3.24
CA SER A 55 18.04 69.83 1.94
C SER A 55 16.86 69.86 0.98
N GLY A 56 15.86 68.99 1.18
CA GLY A 56 14.64 68.92 0.37
C GLY A 56 14.80 68.42 -1.07
N SER A 57 16.03 68.14 -1.52
CA SER A 57 16.36 67.86 -2.92
C SER A 57 16.02 66.42 -3.31
N ALA A 58 16.33 65.47 -2.43
CA ALA A 58 16.17 64.05 -2.71
C ALA A 58 14.76 63.54 -2.39
N ALA A 59 14.06 63.00 -3.39
CA ALA A 59 12.76 62.34 -3.18
C ALA A 59 12.91 60.92 -2.58
N VAL A 60 14.08 60.29 -2.76
CA VAL A 60 14.42 58.98 -2.17
C VAL A 60 15.76 59.06 -1.44
N ILE A 61 15.81 58.57 -0.20
CA ILE A 61 17.03 58.46 0.61
C ILE A 61 17.29 56.99 0.88
N LYS A 62 18.43 56.48 0.42
CA LYS A 62 18.90 55.12 0.71
C LYS A 62 19.92 55.17 1.84
N LEU A 63 19.73 54.32 2.83
CA LEU A 63 20.65 54.17 3.95
C LEU A 63 21.55 52.97 3.68
N ASP A 64 22.85 53.11 3.90
CA ASP A 64 23.74 51.96 3.96
C ASP A 64 23.45 51.10 5.20
N GLU A 65 23.97 49.87 5.19
CA GLU A 65 23.89 48.96 6.33
C GLU A 65 24.63 49.55 7.53
N GLY A 66 23.98 49.59 8.70
CA GLY A 66 24.60 50.13 9.90
C GLY A 66 23.62 50.73 10.92
N VAL A 67 24.20 51.33 11.96
CA VAL A 67 23.49 51.95 13.08
C VAL A 67 23.60 53.47 12.98
N TYR A 68 22.45 54.13 12.91
CA TYR A 68 22.29 55.58 12.84
C TYR A 68 21.87 56.07 14.23
N SER A 69 22.86 56.46 15.05
CA SER A 69 22.64 56.88 16.44
C SER A 69 22.26 58.36 16.50
N LEU A 70 21.06 58.65 17.04
CA LEU A 70 20.48 59.99 17.00
C LEU A 70 21.04 60.98 18.03
N GLY A 71 21.66 60.48 19.11
CA GLY A 71 22.37 61.29 20.09
C GLY A 71 21.47 62.18 20.96
N GLY A 72 20.18 61.82 21.10
CA GLY A 72 19.21 62.52 21.94
C GLY A 72 18.36 63.57 21.24
N THR A 73 18.65 63.88 19.97
CA THR A 73 17.78 64.75 19.15
C THR A 73 16.96 63.88 18.20
N PRO A 74 15.63 64.02 18.11
CA PRO A 74 14.82 63.25 17.17
C PRO A 74 15.22 63.45 15.71
N LEU A 75 14.94 62.46 14.87
CA LEU A 75 15.01 62.58 13.41
C LEU A 75 13.71 63.23 12.91
N VAL A 76 13.80 64.42 12.33
CA VAL A 76 12.61 65.18 11.89
C VAL A 76 12.42 65.06 10.38
N ILE A 77 11.21 64.72 9.94
CA ILE A 77 10.79 64.60 8.55
C ILE A 77 9.58 65.52 8.30
N ASN A 78 9.82 66.68 7.69
CA ASN A 78 8.80 67.69 7.42
C ASN A 78 8.52 67.88 5.92
N ARG A 79 8.71 66.82 5.14
CA ARG A 79 8.48 66.82 3.68
C ARG A 79 8.17 65.41 3.19
N GLY A 80 7.60 65.33 2.00
CA GLY A 80 7.44 64.05 1.32
C GLY A 80 8.80 63.43 0.96
N VAL A 81 8.99 62.17 1.34
CA VAL A 81 10.23 61.43 1.12
C VAL A 81 10.01 59.92 1.28
N THR A 82 10.78 59.12 0.54
CA THR A 82 10.92 57.68 0.82
C THR A 82 12.31 57.41 1.41
N VAL A 83 12.37 56.83 2.61
CA VAL A 83 13.62 56.43 3.28
C VAL A 83 13.70 54.90 3.28
N ILE A 84 14.75 54.35 2.67
CA ILE A 84 14.92 52.91 2.47
C ILE A 84 16.20 52.46 3.16
N GLY A 85 16.08 51.58 4.15
CA GLY A 85 17.23 50.92 4.79
C GLY A 85 17.86 49.83 3.90
N ALA A 86 19.09 49.45 4.24
CA ALA A 86 19.81 48.40 3.53
C ALA A 86 19.31 47.00 3.89
N GLY A 87 19.37 46.10 2.92
CA GLY A 87 19.18 44.66 3.11
C GLY A 87 17.74 44.18 3.17
N GLY A 88 16.75 45.06 3.35
CA GLY A 88 15.34 44.67 3.24
C GLY A 88 14.86 44.66 1.79
N ASN A 89 14.07 43.65 1.44
CA ASN A 89 13.43 43.52 0.13
C ASN A 89 11.90 43.44 0.28
N ARG A 90 11.19 43.31 -0.86
CA ARG A 90 9.73 43.18 -0.90
C ARG A 90 9.19 41.83 -0.40
N GLU A 91 10.08 40.97 0.10
CA GLU A 91 9.77 39.61 0.50
C GLU A 91 9.98 39.35 2.00
N GLY A 92 10.38 40.36 2.78
CA GLY A 92 10.45 40.30 4.24
C GLY A 92 11.84 40.07 4.83
N ASP A 93 12.92 40.30 4.08
CA ASP A 93 14.27 40.27 4.65
C ASP A 93 14.42 41.31 5.77
N ALA A 94 15.00 40.91 6.92
CA ALA A 94 15.19 41.80 8.05
C ALA A 94 16.03 43.02 7.67
N ALA A 95 15.56 44.19 8.09
CA ALA A 95 16.28 45.44 7.95
C ALA A 95 17.67 45.38 8.59
N LYS A 96 18.72 45.67 7.82
CA LYS A 96 20.08 45.76 8.35
C LYS A 96 20.45 47.18 8.81
N THR A 97 19.58 48.15 8.54
CA THR A 97 19.73 49.52 9.02
C THR A 97 18.91 49.73 10.28
N LYS A 98 19.53 50.32 11.31
CA LYS A 98 18.88 50.67 12.58
C LYS A 98 18.99 52.17 12.86
N ILE A 99 17.86 52.82 13.12
CA ILE A 99 17.76 54.17 13.68
C ILE A 99 17.59 54.02 15.19
N VAL A 100 18.60 54.47 15.94
CA VAL A 100 18.70 54.21 17.39
C VAL A 100 18.73 55.50 18.15
N GLN A 101 17.79 55.65 19.08
CA GLN A 101 17.77 56.71 20.08
C GLN A 101 18.34 56.21 21.41
N ASN A 102 18.79 57.13 22.26
CA ASN A 102 19.42 56.82 23.56
C ASN A 102 18.45 56.94 24.76
N GLY A 103 17.15 56.94 24.51
CA GLY A 103 16.11 57.03 25.54
C GLY A 103 15.94 58.41 26.19
N THR A 104 16.48 59.49 25.59
CA THR A 104 16.25 60.85 26.10
C THR A 104 15.08 61.57 25.45
N ASP A 105 14.73 61.20 24.22
CA ASP A 105 13.63 61.78 23.43
C ASP A 105 13.09 60.74 22.43
N ARG A 106 12.11 61.12 21.62
CA ARG A 106 11.54 60.31 20.53
C ARG A 106 12.60 60.00 19.47
N ALA A 107 12.45 58.90 18.74
CA ALA A 107 13.38 58.57 17.67
C ALA A 107 13.06 59.33 16.36
N VAL A 108 11.81 59.27 15.87
CA VAL A 108 11.41 59.92 14.62
C VAL A 108 10.18 60.80 14.84
N ILE A 109 10.19 62.01 14.28
CA ILE A 109 9.06 62.93 14.23
C ILE A 109 8.74 63.24 12.78
N ILE A 110 7.50 63.05 12.37
CA ILE A 110 7.00 63.32 11.02
C ILE A 110 5.93 64.40 11.12
N ASN A 111 6.09 65.47 10.33
CA ASN A 111 5.20 66.64 10.35
C ASN A 111 5.11 67.30 11.75
N ASP A 112 6.24 67.80 12.25
CA ASP A 112 6.33 68.43 13.58
C ASP A 112 5.47 69.71 13.72
N ALA A 113 5.06 70.32 12.60
CA ALA A 113 4.32 71.57 12.54
C ALA A 113 2.80 71.38 12.60
N LEU A 114 2.29 70.14 12.61
CA LEU A 114 0.85 69.80 12.58
C LEU A 114 0.12 70.49 11.42
N ASN A 115 0.70 70.45 10.21
CA ASN A 115 0.12 71.09 9.03
C ASN A 115 -0.84 70.12 8.29
N ASP A 116 -2.09 70.55 8.08
CA ASP A 116 -3.14 69.78 7.39
C ASP A 116 -2.80 69.42 5.93
N THR A 117 -1.87 70.16 5.31
CA THR A 117 -1.38 69.96 3.93
C THR A 117 0.07 69.47 3.92
N PHE A 118 0.26 68.27 4.43
CA PHE A 118 1.55 67.57 4.39
C PHE A 118 1.77 66.85 3.04
N ALA A 119 2.86 66.08 2.91
CA ALA A 119 3.13 65.24 1.74
C ALA A 119 3.51 63.82 2.17
N ASP A 120 3.31 62.84 1.29
CA ASP A 120 3.47 61.43 1.62
C ASP A 120 4.89 61.04 2.08
N VAL A 121 4.96 60.29 3.18
CA VAL A 121 6.21 59.74 3.72
C VAL A 121 6.17 58.22 3.69
N SER A 122 7.25 57.61 3.20
CA SER A 122 7.46 56.16 3.22
C SER A 122 8.74 55.82 3.99
N LEU A 123 8.64 54.91 4.96
CA LEU A 123 9.77 54.29 5.63
C LEU A 123 9.81 52.80 5.27
N GLU A 124 10.94 52.34 4.76
CA GLU A 124 11.09 50.98 4.25
C GLU A 124 12.34 50.31 4.80
N ALA A 125 12.26 49.03 5.16
CA ALA A 125 13.42 48.18 5.43
C ALA A 125 14.38 48.72 6.53
N LEU A 126 13.85 49.28 7.61
CA LEU A 126 14.64 49.83 8.72
C LEU A 126 14.07 49.45 10.10
N THR A 127 14.91 49.52 11.13
CA THR A 127 14.48 49.41 12.54
C THR A 127 14.49 50.77 13.21
N VAL A 128 13.48 51.11 14.00
CA VAL A 128 13.42 52.30 14.88
C VAL A 128 13.32 51.85 16.33
N THR A 129 14.28 52.25 17.18
CA THR A 129 14.37 51.73 18.55
C THR A 129 15.01 52.69 19.55
N GLY A 130 14.75 52.46 20.84
CA GLY A 130 15.35 53.17 21.97
C GLY A 130 14.79 54.58 22.20
N GLY A 131 13.65 54.91 21.58
CA GLY A 131 12.99 56.19 21.76
C GLY A 131 12.28 56.28 23.11
N LYS A 132 12.20 57.49 23.68
CA LYS A 132 11.44 57.78 24.89
C LYS A 132 10.74 59.13 24.78
N ALA A 133 9.42 59.19 24.93
CA ALA A 133 8.73 60.48 24.97
C ALA A 133 9.16 61.25 26.24
N ALA A 134 9.65 62.48 26.07
CA ALA A 134 10.15 63.30 27.17
C ALA A 134 9.01 63.91 28.00
N ALA A 135 9.22 64.05 29.31
CA ALA A 135 8.21 64.50 30.29
C ALA A 135 7.59 65.90 30.03
N ALA A 136 8.23 66.73 29.20
CA ALA A 136 7.79 68.08 28.87
C ALA A 136 6.81 68.15 27.68
N ASP A 137 6.75 67.10 26.85
CA ASP A 137 5.96 67.04 25.61
C ASP A 137 4.91 65.92 25.63
N GLU A 138 4.51 65.47 26.83
CA GLU A 138 3.69 64.26 27.02
C GLU A 138 2.23 64.37 26.52
N SER A 139 1.81 65.52 25.98
CA SER A 139 0.48 65.66 25.38
C SER A 139 0.31 64.84 24.09
N PHE A 140 1.41 64.46 23.42
CA PHE A 140 1.41 63.63 22.20
C PHE A 140 2.52 62.59 22.33
N GLY A 141 2.22 61.28 22.37
CA GLY A 141 3.26 60.28 22.64
C GLY A 141 4.13 59.89 21.43
N GLY A 142 4.20 58.61 21.04
CA GLY A 142 4.97 58.17 19.87
C GLY A 142 6.48 58.09 20.11
N ALA A 143 6.93 57.29 21.08
CA ALA A 143 8.35 57.31 21.46
C ALA A 143 9.28 56.78 20.37
N GLY A 144 8.87 55.78 19.60
CA GLY A 144 9.57 55.37 18.39
C GLY A 144 9.30 56.37 17.25
N ILE A 145 8.04 56.47 16.83
CA ILE A 145 7.62 57.34 15.74
C ILE A 145 6.41 58.16 16.19
N LEU A 146 6.54 59.48 16.14
CA LEU A 146 5.43 60.41 16.22
C LEU A 146 5.15 60.94 14.81
N ALA A 147 3.91 60.87 14.36
CA ALA A 147 3.52 61.37 13.05
C ALA A 147 2.16 62.05 13.06
N ASP A 148 2.05 63.15 12.32
CA ASP A 148 0.77 63.72 11.92
C ASP A 148 0.63 63.66 10.39
N THR A 149 -0.32 62.87 9.89
CA THR A 149 -0.51 62.72 8.46
C THR A 149 -1.25 63.89 7.85
N GLY A 150 -1.99 64.69 8.62
CA GLY A 150 -2.99 65.61 8.07
C GLY A 150 -3.87 64.86 7.06
N THR A 151 -3.89 65.34 5.80
CA THR A 151 -4.60 64.69 4.67
C THR A 151 -3.72 63.79 3.77
N SER A 152 -2.48 63.49 4.18
CA SER A 152 -1.46 62.72 3.43
C SER A 152 -1.32 61.27 3.90
N ALA A 153 -0.42 60.51 3.26
CA ALA A 153 -0.13 59.14 3.64
C ALA A 153 1.20 58.97 4.40
N LEU A 154 1.17 58.21 5.49
CA LEU A 154 2.33 57.57 6.10
C LEU A 154 2.32 56.07 5.75
N SER A 155 3.35 55.60 5.07
CA SER A 155 3.55 54.18 4.74
C SER A 155 4.79 53.61 5.43
N LEU A 156 4.62 52.52 6.15
CA LEU A 156 5.71 51.71 6.69
C LEU A 156 5.69 50.35 6.01
N TYR A 157 6.82 49.97 5.44
CA TYR A 157 6.98 48.71 4.73
C TYR A 157 8.20 47.94 5.23
N ASN A 158 7.99 46.74 5.77
CA ASN A 158 9.09 45.92 6.29
C ASN A 158 9.93 46.69 7.33
N VAL A 159 9.25 47.39 8.24
CA VAL A 159 9.85 48.21 9.30
C VAL A 159 9.68 47.50 10.63
N THR A 160 10.70 47.57 11.49
CA THR A 160 10.58 47.16 12.89
C THR A 160 10.58 48.40 13.80
N VAL A 161 9.59 48.53 14.67
CA VAL A 161 9.55 49.57 15.71
C VAL A 161 9.56 48.87 17.07
N SER A 162 10.69 48.91 17.77
CA SER A 162 10.85 48.11 18.99
C SER A 162 11.55 48.82 20.13
N ASP A 163 11.25 48.36 21.34
CA ASP A 163 11.96 48.77 22.56
C ASP A 163 11.88 50.29 22.81
N ASN A 164 10.73 50.89 22.51
CA ASN A 164 10.46 52.31 22.75
C ASN A 164 9.54 52.51 23.97
N ASN A 165 9.65 53.68 24.61
CA ASN A 165 8.95 53.98 25.87
C ASN A 165 8.16 55.30 25.80
N GLY A 166 6.82 55.22 25.73
CA GLY A 166 5.89 56.34 25.67
C GLY A 166 5.85 57.25 26.92
N GLY A 167 6.53 56.89 28.01
CA GLY A 167 6.54 57.69 29.23
C GLY A 167 5.25 57.53 30.05
N ALA A 168 5.00 58.49 30.96
CA ALA A 168 3.91 58.41 31.92
C ALA A 168 2.54 58.76 31.31
N ASN A 169 2.52 59.73 30.40
CA ASN A 169 1.27 60.23 29.81
C ASN A 169 1.23 60.14 28.26
N GLY A 170 2.30 59.69 27.60
CA GLY A 170 2.36 59.67 26.13
C GLY A 170 1.75 58.41 25.52
N ASP A 171 0.70 58.55 24.71
CA ASP A 171 0.09 57.44 23.96
C ASP A 171 1.02 56.92 22.84
N GLY A 172 0.91 55.66 22.43
CA GLY A 172 1.75 55.16 21.34
C GLY A 172 3.18 54.87 21.77
N GLY A 173 3.39 53.82 22.57
CA GLY A 173 4.73 53.46 23.04
C GLY A 173 5.71 53.25 21.88
N GLY A 174 5.26 52.58 20.82
CA GLY A 174 5.99 52.47 19.55
C GLY A 174 5.69 53.63 18.62
N LEU A 175 4.42 53.75 18.21
CA LEU A 175 3.95 54.71 17.23
C LEU A 175 2.75 55.50 17.75
N PHE A 176 2.75 56.80 17.53
CA PHE A 176 1.57 57.66 17.61
C PHE A 176 1.35 58.28 16.24
N VAL A 177 0.16 58.11 15.67
CA VAL A 177 -0.19 58.68 14.37
C VAL A 177 -1.52 59.41 14.47
N SER A 178 -1.52 60.72 14.22
CA SER A 178 -2.74 61.51 14.05
C SER A 178 -3.04 61.76 12.56
N GLY A 179 -4.30 62.02 12.22
CA GLY A 179 -4.69 62.39 10.86
C GLY A 179 -6.10 62.96 10.73
N LEU A 180 -6.36 63.59 9.59
CA LEU A 180 -7.66 64.13 9.18
C LEU A 180 -8.31 63.26 8.10
N GLU A 181 -9.56 63.58 7.74
CA GLU A 181 -10.27 62.94 6.63
C GLU A 181 -9.44 63.00 5.33
N GLY A 182 -9.19 61.83 4.73
CA GLY A 182 -8.33 61.66 3.55
C GLY A 182 -6.88 61.28 3.87
N GLY A 183 -6.43 61.48 5.12
CA GLY A 183 -5.16 60.97 5.63
C GLY A 183 -5.12 59.44 5.66
N LYS A 184 -3.91 58.87 5.61
CA LYS A 184 -3.73 57.41 5.53
C LYS A 184 -2.55 56.92 6.35
N LEU A 185 -2.78 55.88 7.15
CA LEU A 185 -1.74 55.06 7.76
C LEU A 185 -1.72 53.69 7.11
N LYS A 186 -0.59 53.31 6.51
CA LYS A 186 -0.38 51.98 5.92
C LYS A 186 0.81 51.28 6.57
N LEU A 187 0.54 50.18 7.26
CA LEU A 187 1.53 49.26 7.80
C LEU A 187 1.47 47.95 7.00
N ASP A 188 2.56 47.61 6.31
CA ASP A 188 2.68 46.35 5.59
C ASP A 188 4.00 45.66 5.94
N ARG A 189 3.95 44.42 6.45
CA ARG A 189 5.13 43.71 6.97
C ARG A 189 5.82 44.45 8.10
N VAL A 190 5.07 45.14 8.94
CA VAL A 190 5.63 45.89 10.07
C VAL A 190 5.65 45.00 11.31
N THR A 191 6.73 45.06 12.07
CA THR A 191 6.80 44.48 13.41
C THR A 191 6.86 45.60 14.44
N VAL A 192 5.89 45.66 15.34
CA VAL A 192 5.86 46.60 16.46
C VAL A 192 6.00 45.77 17.73
N ALA A 193 7.16 45.82 18.39
CA ALA A 193 7.48 44.87 19.44
C ALA A 193 8.10 45.48 20.71
N ASN A 194 7.75 44.94 21.88
CA ASN A 194 8.34 45.33 23.17
C ASN A 194 8.26 46.84 23.48
N ASN A 195 7.25 47.53 22.92
CA ASN A 195 7.04 48.94 23.22
C ASN A 195 6.16 49.08 24.46
N VAL A 196 6.47 50.08 25.29
CA VAL A 196 5.80 50.27 26.58
C VAL A 196 5.33 51.70 26.71
N THR A 197 4.12 51.92 27.21
CA THR A 197 3.64 53.21 27.69
C THR A 197 2.79 53.04 28.94
N GLN A 198 2.71 54.07 29.79
CA GLN A 198 1.72 54.11 30.85
C GLN A 198 0.36 54.64 30.38
N ALA A 199 0.26 55.23 29.18
CA ALA A 199 -0.99 55.70 28.59
C ALA A 199 -1.65 54.60 27.71
N GLY A 200 -2.15 54.93 26.52
CA GLY A 200 -2.84 54.00 25.60
C GLY A 200 -2.01 53.66 24.36
N GLY A 201 -2.36 52.58 23.66
CA GLY A 201 -1.67 52.16 22.44
C GLY A 201 -0.21 51.78 22.69
N GLY A 202 0.06 50.73 23.46
CA GLY A 202 1.43 50.33 23.80
C GLY A 202 2.32 50.15 22.58
N GLY A 203 1.80 49.52 21.52
CA GLY A 203 2.44 49.43 20.22
C GLY A 203 2.13 50.64 19.34
N LEU A 204 0.86 50.82 18.99
CA LEU A 204 0.38 51.90 18.12
C LEU A 204 -0.86 52.57 18.71
N TYR A 205 -0.84 53.90 18.71
CA TYR A 205 -2.01 54.73 18.97
C TYR A 205 -2.36 55.51 17.71
N VAL A 206 -3.61 55.43 17.28
CA VAL A 206 -4.16 56.15 16.14
C VAL A 206 -5.19 57.16 16.62
N GLU A 207 -5.00 58.43 16.25
CA GLU A 207 -5.92 59.52 16.53
C GLU A 207 -6.49 60.14 15.26
N GLY A 208 -7.79 60.39 15.24
CA GLY A 208 -8.43 61.16 14.18
C GLY A 208 -9.10 60.32 13.08
N ASP A 209 -9.57 61.03 12.06
CA ASP A 209 -10.56 60.54 11.09
C ASP A 209 -9.89 60.06 9.78
N MET A 210 -8.89 59.17 9.90
CA MET A 210 -8.06 58.72 8.76
C MET A 210 -8.27 57.24 8.35
N ASP A 211 -7.86 56.88 7.14
CA ASP A 211 -7.83 55.48 6.68
C ASP A 211 -6.68 54.73 7.35
N VAL A 212 -6.95 53.56 7.93
CA VAL A 212 -5.92 52.71 8.53
C VAL A 212 -5.89 51.36 7.84
N SER A 213 -4.71 50.95 7.37
CA SER A 213 -4.48 49.64 6.76
C SER A 213 -3.28 48.96 7.41
N ILE A 214 -3.54 47.84 8.09
CA ILE A 214 -2.54 46.98 8.70
C ILE A 214 -2.59 45.65 7.97
N THR A 215 -1.53 45.28 7.27
CA THR A 215 -1.47 44.06 6.48
C THR A 215 -0.21 43.28 6.80
N ARG A 216 -0.32 41.97 6.99
CA ARG A 216 0.83 41.08 7.20
C ARG A 216 1.78 41.64 8.27
N SER A 217 1.26 42.16 9.38
CA SER A 217 2.06 42.87 10.39
C SER A 217 1.90 42.23 11.77
N ALA A 218 2.92 42.33 12.61
CA ALA A 218 2.97 41.74 13.93
C ALA A 218 3.06 42.82 15.03
N PHE A 219 2.16 42.74 16.01
CA PHE A 219 2.21 43.51 17.25
C PHE A 219 2.52 42.55 18.39
N ASP A 220 3.75 42.60 18.90
CA ASP A 220 4.31 41.56 19.76
C ASP A 220 4.78 42.12 21.11
N HIS A 221 4.21 41.65 22.21
CA HIS A 221 4.61 42.01 23.58
C HIS A 221 4.63 43.52 23.87
N ASN A 222 3.70 44.28 23.31
CA ASN A 222 3.56 45.70 23.64
C ASN A 222 2.68 45.90 24.88
N THR A 223 2.98 46.90 25.69
CA THR A 223 2.31 47.13 26.99
C THR A 223 1.79 48.55 27.13
N ALA A 224 0.52 48.68 27.52
CA ALA A 224 -0.14 49.91 27.95
C ALA A 224 -0.49 49.84 29.45
N GLY A 225 -0.47 50.99 30.12
CA GLY A 225 -0.72 51.13 31.54
C GLY A 225 -2.19 51.39 31.85
N SER A 226 -2.57 52.67 31.89
CA SER A 226 -3.84 53.17 32.39
C SER A 226 -4.92 53.40 31.32
N ARG A 227 -4.59 53.36 30.02
CA ARG A 227 -5.56 53.52 28.92
C ARG A 227 -5.58 52.26 28.03
N PRO A 228 -6.60 52.10 27.16
CA PRO A 228 -6.79 50.88 26.37
C PRO A 228 -5.67 50.59 25.34
N GLY A 229 -5.72 49.38 24.78
CA GLY A 229 -4.92 49.01 23.60
C GLY A 229 -3.46 48.71 23.93
N GLY A 230 -3.19 47.54 24.52
CA GLY A 230 -1.80 47.11 24.77
C GLY A 230 -0.99 47.01 23.47
N GLY A 231 -1.57 46.39 22.45
CA GLY A 231 -1.03 46.36 21.09
C GLY A 231 -1.40 47.62 20.31
N VAL A 232 -2.70 47.78 20.03
CA VAL A 232 -3.22 48.87 19.21
C VAL A 232 -4.44 49.53 19.86
N ASP A 233 -4.46 50.86 19.88
CA ASP A 233 -5.61 51.68 20.23
C ASP A 233 -5.99 52.59 19.06
N ILE A 234 -7.25 52.54 18.62
CA ILE A 234 -7.78 53.36 17.52
C ILE A 234 -8.91 54.25 18.04
N VAL A 235 -8.65 55.56 18.02
CA VAL A 235 -9.49 56.60 18.60
C VAL A 235 -9.87 57.63 17.53
N PRO A 236 -11.06 57.52 16.91
CA PRO A 236 -11.50 58.50 15.92
C PRO A 236 -11.81 59.85 16.59
N ALA A 237 -11.71 60.95 15.83
CA ALA A 237 -12.11 62.27 16.33
C ALA A 237 -13.64 62.38 16.43
N SER A 238 -14.36 61.69 15.56
CA SER A 238 -15.82 61.57 15.65
C SER A 238 -16.32 60.21 15.18
N ALA A 239 -17.35 59.67 15.84
CA ALA A 239 -17.95 58.39 15.45
C ALA A 239 -18.53 58.38 14.02
N ALA A 240 -18.84 59.56 13.46
CA ALA A 240 -19.39 59.72 12.11
C ALA A 240 -18.33 60.05 11.04
N GLY A 241 -17.14 60.49 11.43
CA GLY A 241 -16.04 60.88 10.53
C GLY A 241 -14.91 59.86 10.43
N ALA A 242 -14.90 58.81 11.26
CA ALA A 242 -13.86 57.79 11.24
C ALA A 242 -13.66 57.16 9.84
N GLY A 243 -12.44 57.24 9.30
CA GLY A 243 -12.07 56.53 8.08
C GLY A 243 -12.11 55.00 8.25
N PRO A 244 -12.19 54.23 7.15
CA PRO A 244 -12.14 52.78 7.19
C PRO A 244 -10.86 52.24 7.84
N VAL A 245 -11.03 51.28 8.75
CA VAL A 245 -9.93 50.52 9.36
C VAL A 245 -9.93 49.10 8.80
N THR A 246 -8.80 48.66 8.27
CA THR A 246 -8.61 47.31 7.73
C THR A 246 -7.39 46.66 8.36
N ILE A 247 -7.58 45.47 8.93
CA ILE A 247 -6.51 44.65 9.50
C ILE A 247 -6.57 43.27 8.84
N THR A 248 -5.53 42.87 8.13
CA THR A 248 -5.51 41.62 7.37
C THR A 248 -4.21 40.84 7.56
N ASP A 249 -4.31 39.51 7.59
CA ASP A 249 -3.16 38.59 7.59
C ASP A 249 -2.13 38.87 8.72
N SER A 250 -2.57 39.44 9.84
CA SER A 250 -1.73 40.05 10.87
C SER A 250 -1.76 39.26 12.19
N ALA A 251 -0.84 39.55 13.12
CA ALA A 251 -0.81 38.90 14.43
C ALA A 251 -0.65 39.90 15.58
N PHE A 252 -1.37 39.68 16.67
CA PHE A 252 -1.33 40.45 17.91
C PHE A 252 -1.04 39.48 19.04
N ILE A 253 0.21 39.45 19.49
CA ILE A 253 0.74 38.40 20.36
C ILE A 253 1.25 39.01 21.67
N GLY A 254 0.84 38.47 22.81
CA GLY A 254 1.44 38.79 24.11
C GLY A 254 1.27 40.25 24.56
N ASN A 255 0.38 41.02 23.95
CA ASN A 255 0.20 42.44 24.29
C ASN A 255 -0.64 42.60 25.56
N ALA A 256 -0.36 43.65 26.34
CA ALA A 256 -0.96 43.83 27.66
C ALA A 256 -1.51 45.24 27.89
N ALA A 257 -2.77 45.35 28.32
CA ALA A 257 -3.36 46.58 28.87
C ALA A 257 -3.56 46.40 30.39
N THR A 258 -2.54 46.73 31.17
CA THR A 258 -2.43 46.28 32.58
C THR A 258 -3.49 46.88 33.53
N GLY A 259 -4.05 48.03 33.21
CA GLY A 259 -5.11 48.69 33.98
C GLY A 259 -6.33 49.09 33.17
N ASN A 260 -6.51 48.54 31.96
CA ASN A 260 -7.62 48.92 31.07
C ASN A 260 -7.97 47.81 30.06
N ASN A 261 -8.73 48.13 29.01
CA ASN A 261 -9.35 47.18 28.08
C ASN A 261 -8.49 46.94 26.83
N GLY A 262 -8.71 45.82 26.14
CA GLY A 262 -8.15 45.58 24.81
C GLY A 262 -6.64 45.30 24.84
N GLY A 263 -6.24 44.12 25.29
CA GLY A 263 -4.82 43.77 25.41
C GLY A 263 -4.15 43.77 24.04
N GLY A 264 -4.75 43.09 23.07
CA GLY A 264 -4.32 43.11 21.66
C GLY A 264 -4.80 44.36 20.93
N LEU A 265 -6.12 44.55 20.88
CA LEU A 265 -6.77 45.58 20.08
C LEU A 265 -7.95 46.23 20.80
N ASN A 266 -7.94 47.56 20.91
CA ASN A 266 -9.09 48.38 21.30
C ASN A 266 -9.63 49.14 20.09
N VAL A 267 -10.92 48.96 19.79
CA VAL A 267 -11.55 49.63 18.63
C VAL A 267 -12.82 50.34 19.04
N ASN A 268 -12.82 51.66 18.79
CA ASN A 268 -13.97 52.54 18.97
C ASN A 268 -14.55 53.07 17.64
N VAL A 269 -14.25 52.39 16.52
CA VAL A 269 -14.73 52.73 15.17
C VAL A 269 -15.67 51.64 14.65
N ALA A 270 -16.84 52.04 14.12
CA ALA A 270 -17.82 51.09 13.59
C ALA A 270 -17.46 50.52 12.20
N ALA A 271 -16.66 51.25 11.42
CA ALA A 271 -16.17 50.87 10.10
C ALA A 271 -14.82 50.15 10.16
N ILE A 272 -14.72 49.08 10.97
CA ILE A 272 -13.54 48.21 11.01
C ILE A 272 -13.81 46.84 10.38
N THR A 273 -12.84 46.35 9.62
CA THR A 273 -12.78 44.96 9.13
C THR A 273 -11.46 44.33 9.55
N VAL A 274 -11.54 43.23 10.30
CA VAL A 274 -10.40 42.40 10.67
C VAL A 274 -10.56 41.02 10.03
N GLN A 275 -9.59 40.61 9.22
CA GLN A 275 -9.62 39.36 8.46
C GLN A 275 -8.35 38.56 8.62
N ASN A 276 -8.46 37.22 8.63
CA ASN A 276 -7.29 36.33 8.64
C ASN A 276 -6.23 36.70 9.69
N THR A 277 -6.65 37.13 10.87
CA THR A 277 -5.74 37.72 11.86
C THR A 277 -5.79 36.89 13.14
N THR A 278 -4.61 36.69 13.74
CA THR A 278 -4.46 35.92 14.99
C THR A 278 -4.26 36.87 16.18
N PHE A 279 -5.04 36.69 17.24
CA PHE A 279 -4.88 37.35 18.54
C PHE A 279 -4.58 36.29 19.59
N SER A 280 -3.38 36.33 20.18
CA SER A 280 -2.95 35.29 21.12
C SER A 280 -2.16 35.82 22.30
N GLY A 281 -2.37 35.23 23.48
CA GLY A 281 -1.58 35.54 24.68
C GLY A 281 -1.77 36.97 25.19
N ASN A 282 -2.75 37.72 24.68
CA ASN A 282 -2.95 39.11 25.08
C ASN A 282 -3.70 39.18 26.41
N SER A 283 -3.46 40.25 27.19
CA SER A 283 -4.03 40.41 28.53
C SER A 283 -4.61 41.81 28.79
N ALA A 284 -5.74 41.89 29.47
CA ALA A 284 -6.41 43.16 29.81
C ALA A 284 -7.36 43.04 31.01
N GLN A 285 -7.99 44.15 31.41
CA GLN A 285 -9.10 44.12 32.35
C GLN A 285 -10.37 43.49 31.75
N TYR A 286 -10.72 43.91 30.52
CA TYR A 286 -11.77 43.32 29.67
C TYR A 286 -11.23 43.18 28.24
N GLY A 287 -11.63 42.12 27.52
CA GLY A 287 -11.21 41.95 26.13
C GLY A 287 -9.71 41.73 26.02
N GLY A 288 -9.20 40.65 26.60
CA GLY A 288 -7.77 40.33 26.58
C GLY A 288 -7.21 40.37 25.16
N GLY A 289 -7.85 39.68 24.22
CA GLY A 289 -7.57 39.78 22.80
C GLY A 289 -8.08 41.08 22.21
N ILE A 290 -9.41 41.25 22.17
CA ILE A 290 -10.09 42.34 21.49
C ILE A 290 -11.16 42.94 22.40
N VAL A 291 -11.26 44.26 22.40
CA VAL A 291 -12.45 44.96 22.85
C VAL A 291 -13.04 45.78 21.70
N SER A 292 -14.35 45.69 21.54
CA SER A 292 -15.11 46.50 20.58
C SER A 292 -16.11 47.35 21.33
N SER A 293 -15.92 48.66 21.33
CA SER A 293 -16.84 49.64 21.94
C SER A 293 -17.67 50.41 20.92
N ALA A 294 -17.52 50.06 19.64
CA ALA A 294 -18.16 50.73 18.52
C ALA A 294 -19.57 50.18 18.27
N GLY A 295 -20.52 51.05 17.93
CA GLY A 295 -21.86 50.64 17.49
C GLY A 295 -23.05 51.22 18.27
N ASN A 296 -22.83 52.21 19.13
CA ASN A 296 -23.93 52.96 19.75
C ASN A 296 -24.59 53.93 18.73
N GLY A 297 -25.42 53.39 17.84
CA GLY A 297 -26.39 54.19 17.05
C GLY A 297 -26.14 54.39 15.55
N GLY A 298 -25.18 53.69 14.93
CA GLY A 298 -24.89 53.78 13.48
C GLY A 298 -25.34 52.55 12.66
N SER A 299 -25.35 52.67 11.32
CA SER A 299 -25.69 51.57 10.39
C SER A 299 -24.53 50.59 10.11
N ALA A 300 -23.28 50.99 10.39
CA ALA A 300 -22.08 50.16 10.22
C ALA A 300 -21.79 49.36 11.51
N VAL A 301 -21.18 48.19 11.37
CA VAL A 301 -20.92 47.23 12.45
C VAL A 301 -19.50 46.68 12.27
N PRO A 302 -18.68 46.60 13.34
CA PRO A 302 -17.36 45.96 13.30
C PRO A 302 -17.42 44.53 12.74
N VAL A 303 -16.54 44.21 11.80
CA VAL A 303 -16.47 42.90 11.13
C VAL A 303 -15.19 42.17 11.53
N PHE A 304 -15.37 40.97 12.06
CA PHE A 304 -14.33 40.01 12.41
C PHE A 304 -14.58 38.73 11.61
N ASP A 305 -13.79 38.52 10.57
CA ASP A 305 -14.07 37.48 9.58
C ASP A 305 -12.84 36.58 9.40
N HIS A 306 -12.99 35.30 9.73
CA HIS A 306 -11.91 34.32 9.75
C HIS A 306 -10.72 34.74 10.62
N ILE A 307 -10.99 35.22 11.83
CA ILE A 307 -9.96 35.49 12.84
C ILE A 307 -9.80 34.32 13.80
N THR A 308 -8.63 34.21 14.42
CA THR A 308 -8.39 33.27 15.53
C THR A 308 -8.03 34.06 16.78
N VAL A 309 -8.85 33.95 17.82
CA VAL A 309 -8.66 34.61 19.13
C VAL A 309 -8.52 33.52 20.19
N ALA A 310 -7.29 33.25 20.62
CA ALA A 310 -7.01 32.13 21.52
C ALA A 310 -5.96 32.44 22.57
N GLU A 311 -6.01 31.75 23.71
CA GLU A 311 -5.04 31.90 24.80
C GLU A 311 -4.91 33.35 25.33
N ASN A 312 -5.94 34.17 25.14
CA ASN A 312 -5.98 35.52 25.72
C ASN A 312 -6.59 35.47 27.11
N SER A 313 -6.23 36.43 27.96
CA SER A 313 -6.67 36.48 29.36
C SER A 313 -7.29 37.83 29.71
N SER A 314 -8.33 37.83 30.53
CA SER A 314 -8.84 39.06 31.15
C SER A 314 -8.91 38.97 32.66
N PHE A 315 -8.90 40.12 33.34
CA PHE A 315 -9.12 40.14 34.78
C PHE A 315 -10.61 39.98 35.14
N GLN A 316 -11.51 40.53 34.33
CA GLN A 316 -12.95 40.50 34.56
C GLN A 316 -13.68 39.57 33.59
N GLU A 317 -13.95 40.01 32.36
CA GLU A 317 -14.77 39.25 31.40
C GLU A 317 -14.17 39.28 29.99
N GLY A 318 -14.54 38.31 29.14
CA GLY A 318 -14.15 38.27 27.73
C GLY A 318 -12.64 38.26 27.53
N GLY A 319 -11.97 37.21 28.01
CA GLY A 319 -10.54 36.99 27.74
C GLY A 319 -10.24 37.07 26.24
N GLY A 320 -11.09 36.50 25.39
CA GLY A 320 -10.98 36.61 23.94
C GLY A 320 -11.50 37.95 23.40
N LEU A 321 -12.83 38.08 23.32
CA LEU A 321 -13.55 39.23 22.77
C LEU A 321 -14.53 39.81 23.80
N TYR A 322 -14.45 41.12 24.03
CA TYR A 322 -15.43 41.87 24.82
C TYR A 322 -16.18 42.89 23.96
N ILE A 323 -17.51 42.88 24.03
CA ILE A 323 -18.39 43.81 23.30
C ILE A 323 -19.00 44.82 24.28
N ALA A 324 -18.59 46.08 24.17
CA ALA A 324 -19.01 47.18 25.02
C ALA A 324 -20.01 48.09 24.27
N GLY A 325 -21.31 47.84 24.44
CA GLY A 325 -22.34 48.45 23.61
C GLY A 325 -22.31 47.96 22.15
N GLY A 326 -23.32 48.33 21.36
CA GLY A 326 -23.39 47.97 19.94
C GLY A 326 -23.40 46.46 19.65
N SER A 327 -23.23 46.10 18.37
CA SER A 327 -23.13 44.70 17.92
C SER A 327 -21.83 44.51 17.14
N VAL A 328 -21.44 43.27 16.87
CA VAL A 328 -20.36 42.91 15.94
C VAL A 328 -20.86 41.89 14.91
N GLN A 329 -20.12 41.72 13.82
CA GLN A 329 -20.21 40.57 12.92
C GLN A 329 -18.98 39.70 13.14
N LEU A 330 -19.19 38.48 13.63
CA LEU A 330 -18.17 37.48 13.82
C LEU A 330 -18.50 36.31 12.90
N THR A 331 -17.75 36.10 11.82
CA THR A 331 -18.03 35.03 10.85
C THR A 331 -16.82 34.15 10.62
N GLY A 332 -17.06 32.84 10.45
CA GLY A 332 -16.00 31.91 10.08
C GLY A 332 -14.81 31.92 11.05
N SER A 333 -14.98 32.32 12.31
CA SER A 333 -13.90 32.66 13.23
C SER A 333 -13.79 31.67 14.39
N ILE A 334 -12.63 31.64 15.03
CA ILE A 334 -12.36 30.85 16.22
C ILE A 334 -12.16 31.79 17.41
N VAL A 335 -12.91 31.56 18.49
CA VAL A 335 -12.68 32.20 19.79
C VAL A 335 -12.68 31.10 20.85
N SER A 336 -11.51 30.59 21.23
CA SER A 336 -11.38 29.40 22.07
C SER A 336 -10.09 29.42 22.90
N GLY A 337 -10.07 28.74 24.05
CA GLY A 337 -8.90 28.68 24.92
C GLY A 337 -8.60 29.98 25.65
N ASN A 338 -9.52 30.94 25.68
CA ASN A 338 -9.33 32.19 26.42
C ASN A 338 -9.76 32.02 27.88
N THR A 339 -9.18 32.82 28.77
CA THR A 339 -9.37 32.71 30.22
C THR A 339 -9.79 34.04 30.84
N THR A 340 -10.39 33.96 32.02
CA THR A 340 -10.61 35.12 32.90
C THR A 340 -10.14 34.77 34.31
N ALA A 341 -9.49 35.72 34.96
CA ALA A 341 -9.04 35.60 36.35
C ALA A 341 -10.20 35.62 37.35
N ASN A 342 -11.37 36.16 36.97
CA ASN A 342 -12.55 36.19 37.81
C ASN A 342 -13.40 34.93 37.56
N PRO A 343 -13.49 33.99 38.53
CA PRO A 343 -14.18 32.72 38.34
C PRO A 343 -15.68 32.86 38.06
N ALA A 344 -16.30 33.99 38.44
CA ALA A 344 -17.71 34.25 38.18
C ALA A 344 -18.04 34.34 36.67
N TYR A 345 -17.01 34.58 35.84
CA TYR A 345 -17.17 34.83 34.41
C TYR A 345 -16.47 33.79 33.53
N ALA A 346 -15.99 32.68 34.11
CA ALA A 346 -15.30 31.62 33.38
C ALA A 346 -16.12 31.07 32.18
N ALA A 347 -17.45 31.06 32.31
CA ALA A 347 -18.37 30.63 31.25
C ALA A 347 -18.45 31.58 30.03
N ASN A 348 -17.93 32.80 30.16
CA ASN A 348 -17.86 33.86 29.14
C ASN A 348 -16.41 34.31 28.94
N ALA A 349 -15.45 33.39 29.15
CA ALA A 349 -14.03 33.68 28.98
C ALA A 349 -13.66 33.92 27.50
N ASP A 350 -14.34 33.29 26.55
CA ASP A 350 -14.07 33.51 25.12
C ASP A 350 -14.75 34.76 24.61
N ILE A 351 -16.07 34.87 24.82
CA ILE A 351 -16.84 36.04 24.41
C ILE A 351 -17.69 36.53 25.59
N ALA A 352 -17.61 37.83 25.85
CA ALA A 352 -18.48 38.51 26.80
C ALA A 352 -19.00 39.83 26.21
N LYS A 353 -20.06 40.35 26.81
CA LYS A 353 -20.66 41.62 26.41
C LYS A 353 -21.15 42.37 27.64
N ASP A 354 -21.25 43.69 27.54
CA ASP A 354 -21.90 44.49 28.58
C ASP A 354 -23.44 44.35 28.54
N GLN A 355 -24.11 45.00 29.50
CA GLN A 355 -25.57 44.94 29.64
C GLN A 355 -26.32 45.66 28.51
N THR A 356 -25.66 46.56 27.77
CA THR A 356 -26.26 47.39 26.73
C THR A 356 -26.13 46.78 25.34
N ALA A 357 -25.15 45.90 25.13
CA ALA A 357 -24.94 45.18 23.88
C ALA A 357 -26.04 44.10 23.66
N PRO A 358 -26.67 44.01 22.47
CA PRO A 358 -27.53 42.88 22.10
C PRO A 358 -26.78 41.54 22.05
N LEU A 359 -27.55 40.45 22.06
CA LEU A 359 -27.03 39.13 21.70
C LEU A 359 -26.57 39.10 20.25
N LEU A 360 -25.57 38.28 19.96
CA LEU A 360 -25.08 38.06 18.60
C LEU A 360 -26.14 37.33 17.78
N ASP A 361 -26.62 37.99 16.73
CA ASP A 361 -27.60 37.45 15.78
C ASP A 361 -26.98 36.29 14.97
N PRO A 362 -27.54 35.06 15.01
CA PRO A 362 -27.09 33.92 14.22
C PRO A 362 -26.98 34.19 12.71
N ALA A 363 -27.78 35.09 12.14
CA ALA A 363 -27.75 35.39 10.71
C ALA A 363 -26.48 36.14 10.28
N ARG A 364 -25.84 36.87 11.20
CA ARG A 364 -24.61 37.65 10.97
C ARG A 364 -23.39 37.08 11.68
N ASN A 365 -23.60 36.14 12.61
CA ASN A 365 -22.58 35.59 13.48
C ASN A 365 -22.49 34.05 13.40
N GLY A 366 -22.58 33.52 12.18
CA GLY A 366 -22.54 32.09 11.89
C GLY A 366 -21.12 31.57 11.62
N TYR A 367 -21.00 30.23 11.52
CA TYR A 367 -19.79 29.55 11.05
C TYR A 367 -18.57 29.65 12.01
N ASN A 368 -18.82 30.00 13.28
CA ASN A 368 -17.76 30.17 14.26
C ASN A 368 -17.53 28.91 15.09
N VAL A 369 -16.33 28.76 15.68
CA VAL A 369 -16.07 27.83 16.79
C VAL A 369 -15.82 28.63 18.05
N VAL A 370 -16.68 28.45 19.05
CA VAL A 370 -16.59 29.18 20.32
C VAL A 370 -16.82 28.23 21.48
N TYR A 371 -15.92 28.21 22.47
CA TYR A 371 -16.02 27.26 23.59
C TYR A 371 -16.83 27.83 24.77
N HIS A 372 -16.45 28.98 25.31
CA HIS A 372 -17.04 29.64 26.47
C HIS A 372 -17.75 30.96 26.12
N ALA A 373 -19.01 30.89 25.71
CA ALA A 373 -19.84 32.07 25.37
C ALA A 373 -21.31 31.89 25.79
N GLN A 374 -21.54 31.55 27.06
CA GLN A 374 -22.89 31.30 27.57
C GLN A 374 -23.80 32.52 27.41
N ASN A 375 -24.98 32.31 26.82
CA ASN A 375 -25.98 33.36 26.56
C ASN A 375 -25.45 34.55 25.74
N MET A 376 -24.43 34.36 24.88
CA MET A 376 -23.91 35.43 24.01
C MET A 376 -24.57 35.46 22.63
N PHE A 377 -25.03 34.30 22.14
CA PHE A 377 -25.72 34.17 20.85
C PHE A 377 -27.23 34.14 21.04
N ALA A 378 -27.97 34.83 20.16
CA ALA A 378 -29.42 34.76 20.19
C ALA A 378 -29.91 33.35 19.80
N PRO A 379 -31.03 32.85 20.37
CA PRO A 379 -31.57 31.56 19.99
C PRO A 379 -31.93 31.50 18.50
N GLY A 380 -31.50 30.45 17.80
CA GLY A 380 -31.72 30.26 16.36
C GLY A 380 -30.69 29.30 15.78
N ALA A 381 -30.90 28.84 14.54
CA ALA A 381 -29.96 27.97 13.86
C ALA A 381 -28.71 28.76 13.42
N SER A 382 -27.71 28.87 14.30
CA SER A 382 -26.37 29.30 13.89
C SER A 382 -25.63 28.11 13.30
N SER A 383 -24.98 28.28 12.14
CA SER A 383 -24.01 27.31 11.61
C SER A 383 -22.72 27.21 12.44
N SER A 384 -22.67 27.88 13.60
CA SER A 384 -21.55 27.91 14.54
C SER A 384 -21.55 26.66 15.43
N LYS A 385 -20.36 26.19 15.79
CA LYS A 385 -20.14 25.15 16.81
C LYS A 385 -19.84 25.83 18.16
N LEU A 386 -20.84 25.85 19.03
CA LEU A 386 -20.74 26.41 20.37
C LEU A 386 -20.44 25.31 21.40
N GLY A 387 -19.58 25.56 22.37
CA GLY A 387 -19.21 24.61 23.42
C GLY A 387 -18.22 23.52 22.98
N ALA A 388 -17.59 23.67 21.81
CA ALA A 388 -16.57 22.75 21.30
C ALA A 388 -15.17 23.38 21.41
N ASP A 389 -14.19 22.61 21.89
CA ASP A 389 -12.78 22.98 21.81
C ASP A 389 -12.39 23.09 20.32
N ALA A 390 -11.75 24.20 19.94
CA ALA A 390 -11.36 24.43 18.56
C ALA A 390 -10.29 23.47 18.03
N GLY A 391 -9.61 22.70 18.89
CA GLY A 391 -8.57 21.77 18.46
C GLY A 391 -7.40 22.49 17.81
N LEU A 392 -6.91 23.56 18.44
CA LEU A 392 -5.76 24.31 17.96
C LEU A 392 -4.45 23.58 18.27
N GLY A 393 -3.49 23.65 17.36
CA GLY A 393 -2.11 23.25 17.59
C GLY A 393 -1.34 24.32 18.39
N ALA A 394 0.00 24.25 18.34
CA ALA A 394 0.82 25.33 18.89
C ALA A 394 0.85 26.53 17.94
N ILE A 395 0.87 27.75 18.51
CA ILE A 395 1.18 28.95 17.74
C ILE A 395 2.63 28.89 17.27
N GLY A 396 2.90 29.33 16.04
CA GLY A 396 4.25 29.34 15.51
C GLY A 396 4.34 29.88 14.09
N ASP A 397 5.51 29.69 13.47
CA ASP A 397 5.70 29.96 12.05
C ASP A 397 5.17 28.77 11.22
N HIS A 398 4.08 29.03 10.50
CA HIS A 398 3.45 28.06 9.60
C HIS A 398 3.59 28.48 8.13
N GLY A 399 4.59 29.28 7.77
CA GLY A 399 4.90 29.69 6.39
C GLY A 399 4.34 31.03 5.96
N GLY A 400 3.68 31.77 6.86
CA GLY A 400 3.22 33.15 6.66
C GLY A 400 4.26 34.18 7.15
N PHE A 401 3.96 35.47 7.00
CA PHE A 401 4.81 36.53 7.59
C PHE A 401 4.62 36.62 9.12
N THR A 402 3.43 36.28 9.61
CA THR A 402 3.05 36.40 11.02
C THR A 402 2.78 35.03 11.64
N PRO A 403 2.99 34.86 12.97
CA PRO A 403 2.64 33.62 13.65
C PRO A 403 1.14 33.31 13.58
N THR A 404 0.81 32.02 13.43
CA THR A 404 -0.58 31.53 13.32
C THR A 404 -0.78 30.24 14.11
N TYR A 405 -2.04 29.84 14.34
CA TYR A 405 -2.38 28.52 14.90
C TYR A 405 -2.71 27.54 13.77
N ALA A 406 -1.98 26.43 13.68
CA ALA A 406 -2.44 25.29 12.87
C ALA A 406 -3.65 24.61 13.53
N LEU A 407 -4.55 24.05 12.72
CA LEU A 407 -5.63 23.19 13.20
C LEU A 407 -5.14 21.75 13.39
N GLN A 408 -5.63 21.08 14.43
CA GLN A 408 -5.44 19.64 14.60
C GLN A 408 -6.30 18.85 13.59
N PRO A 409 -5.91 17.62 13.20
CA PRO A 409 -6.60 16.82 12.17
C PRO A 409 -8.08 16.49 12.42
N ASP A 410 -8.55 16.60 13.66
CA ASP A 410 -9.93 16.39 14.09
C ASP A 410 -10.59 17.67 14.60
N SER A 411 -9.99 18.83 14.33
CA SER A 411 -10.51 20.12 14.72
C SER A 411 -11.94 20.32 14.21
N PRO A 412 -12.87 20.76 15.07
CA PRO A 412 -14.22 21.10 14.65
C PRO A 412 -14.27 22.35 13.76
N ALA A 413 -13.17 23.11 13.64
CA ALA A 413 -13.11 24.29 12.78
C ALA A 413 -12.96 23.94 11.29
N ILE A 414 -12.58 22.72 10.95
CA ILE A 414 -12.37 22.31 9.56
C ILE A 414 -13.72 22.24 8.82
N GLY A 415 -13.78 22.86 7.63
CA GLY A 415 -14.93 22.77 6.73
C GLY A 415 -16.21 23.44 7.23
N ILE A 416 -16.11 24.42 8.14
CA ILE A 416 -17.30 25.11 8.65
C ILE A 416 -17.24 26.63 8.55
N GLY A 417 -16.19 27.22 7.94
CA GLY A 417 -15.98 28.67 7.85
C GLY A 417 -17.00 29.41 6.97
N GLY A 418 -17.95 28.70 6.37
CA GLY A 418 -18.99 29.25 5.49
C GLY A 418 -18.43 29.66 4.12
N THR A 419 -19.26 30.24 3.26
CA THR A 419 -18.83 30.67 1.92
C THR A 419 -18.11 32.03 1.97
N ALA A 420 -16.94 32.06 2.60
CA ALA A 420 -16.11 33.26 2.69
C ALA A 420 -15.77 33.81 1.29
N SER A 421 -15.72 35.14 1.15
CA SER A 421 -15.15 35.79 -0.04
C SER A 421 -13.62 35.72 -0.09
N LEU A 422 -13.01 35.21 0.98
CA LEU A 422 -11.56 35.11 1.17
C LEU A 422 -11.00 33.95 0.35
N VAL A 423 -10.04 34.27 -0.51
CA VAL A 423 -9.34 33.30 -1.37
C VAL A 423 -8.17 32.64 -0.65
N TYR A 424 -7.61 33.32 0.36
CA TYR A 424 -6.43 32.89 1.09
C TYR A 424 -6.64 33.04 2.60
N ASP A 425 -5.90 32.28 3.39
CA ASP A 425 -5.77 32.40 4.84
C ASP A 425 -4.64 33.39 5.23
N GLN A 426 -4.37 33.54 6.54
CA GLN A 426 -3.34 34.46 7.07
C GLN A 426 -1.94 34.26 6.48
N ARG A 427 -1.63 33.04 6.05
CA ARG A 427 -0.34 32.70 5.47
C ARG A 427 -0.29 32.97 3.98
N GLY A 428 -1.38 33.44 3.37
CA GLY A 428 -1.54 33.45 1.92
C GLY A 428 -1.78 32.04 1.33
N PHE A 429 -2.17 31.06 2.16
CA PHE A 429 -2.47 29.71 1.71
C PHE A 429 -3.92 29.66 1.17
N PRO A 430 -4.21 29.02 0.01
CA PRO A 430 -5.55 29.03 -0.58
C PRO A 430 -6.60 28.37 0.32
N ARG A 431 -7.76 29.02 0.46
CA ARG A 431 -8.93 28.45 1.16
C ARG A 431 -9.67 27.43 0.29
N MET A 432 -10.26 26.41 0.91
CA MET A 432 -11.06 25.43 0.18
C MET A 432 -12.36 26.07 -0.33
N THR A 433 -12.62 25.95 -1.63
CA THR A 433 -13.85 26.49 -2.22
C THR A 433 -15.08 25.77 -1.67
N GLY A 434 -16.01 26.51 -1.07
CA GLY A 434 -17.29 26.00 -0.58
C GLY A 434 -17.29 25.56 0.88
N GLU A 435 -16.17 25.01 1.37
CA GLU A 435 -16.02 24.48 2.72
C GLU A 435 -14.69 24.92 3.37
N PRO A 436 -14.40 26.23 3.49
CA PRO A 436 -13.16 26.67 4.15
C PRO A 436 -13.17 26.35 5.65
N SER A 437 -11.99 26.31 6.24
CA SER A 437 -11.86 26.17 7.70
C SER A 437 -12.18 27.51 8.39
N ALA A 438 -12.87 27.44 9.54
CA ALA A 438 -13.01 28.59 10.42
C ALA A 438 -11.64 28.98 11.01
N GLY A 439 -11.45 30.26 11.29
CA GLY A 439 -10.23 30.84 11.84
C GLY A 439 -9.27 31.35 10.77
N ALA A 440 -8.15 31.89 11.24
CA ALA A 440 -7.12 32.53 10.41
C ALA A 440 -6.27 31.53 9.59
N TYR A 441 -6.41 30.23 9.86
CA TYR A 441 -5.65 29.14 9.24
C TYR A 441 -6.57 28.22 8.45
N GLU A 442 -6.19 27.92 7.21
CA GLU A 442 -6.86 26.91 6.40
C GLU A 442 -6.23 25.52 6.56
N MET A 443 -7.05 24.54 6.89
CA MET A 443 -6.70 23.13 6.79
C MET A 443 -7.46 22.49 5.63
N LEU A 444 -6.72 21.95 4.65
CA LEU A 444 -7.34 21.23 3.55
C LEU A 444 -7.65 19.81 3.98
N GLN A 445 -8.94 19.51 4.09
CA GLN A 445 -9.46 18.17 4.30
C GLN A 445 -10.30 17.78 3.09
N ALA A 446 -9.99 16.62 2.48
CA ALA A 446 -10.73 16.15 1.32
C ALA A 446 -11.00 14.66 1.38
N ALA A 447 -12.12 14.24 0.79
CA ALA A 447 -12.42 12.84 0.62
C ALA A 447 -11.64 12.27 -0.57
N ALA A 448 -10.97 11.13 -0.40
CA ALA A 448 -10.32 10.42 -1.49
C ALA A 448 -10.63 8.91 -1.45
N ARG A 449 -10.50 8.24 -2.62
CA ARG A 449 -10.72 6.80 -2.74
C ARG A 449 -9.39 6.04 -2.69
N TYR A 450 -9.40 4.84 -2.12
CA TYR A 450 -8.28 3.90 -2.33
C TYR A 450 -8.02 3.70 -3.83
N GLY A 451 -6.75 3.55 -4.22
CA GLY A 451 -6.29 3.42 -5.60
C GLY A 451 -6.35 4.70 -6.46
N SER A 452 -6.93 5.79 -5.97
CA SER A 452 -7.07 7.04 -6.74
C SER A 452 -5.88 7.99 -6.61
N SER A 453 -5.75 8.91 -7.58
CA SER A 453 -4.87 10.08 -7.48
C SER A 453 -5.65 11.24 -6.86
N TYR A 454 -5.09 11.87 -5.83
CA TYR A 454 -5.59 13.14 -5.31
C TYR A 454 -4.62 14.27 -5.68
N SER A 455 -5.14 15.35 -6.25
CA SER A 455 -4.36 16.54 -6.59
C SER A 455 -5.04 17.78 -6.04
N THR A 456 -4.25 18.64 -5.40
CA THR A 456 -4.73 19.94 -4.93
C THR A 456 -3.74 21.05 -5.24
N ALA A 457 -4.26 22.25 -5.48
CA ALA A 457 -3.44 23.42 -5.73
C ALA A 457 -2.81 23.87 -4.41
N TRP A 458 -1.51 24.14 -4.45
CA TRP A 458 -0.76 24.72 -3.34
C TRP A 458 -0.02 25.95 -3.82
N ASN A 459 -0.44 27.12 -3.35
CA ASN A 459 0.28 28.35 -3.60
C ASN A 459 1.38 28.50 -2.54
N VAL A 460 2.63 28.53 -2.99
CA VAL A 460 3.83 28.69 -2.14
C VAL A 460 4.46 30.07 -2.32
N GLN A 461 3.64 31.05 -2.74
CA GLN A 461 4.03 32.46 -2.88
C GLN A 461 5.17 32.75 -3.89
N ASP A 462 5.56 31.79 -4.72
CA ASP A 462 6.49 31.96 -5.86
C ASP A 462 5.90 31.50 -7.21
N GLY A 463 4.65 31.04 -7.19
CA GLY A 463 3.94 30.44 -8.31
C GLY A 463 2.97 29.34 -7.83
N ALA A 464 2.01 28.97 -8.67
CA ALA A 464 1.10 27.86 -8.36
C ALA A 464 1.85 26.52 -8.51
N ALA A 465 1.95 25.77 -7.42
CA ALA A 465 2.34 24.36 -7.45
C ALA A 465 1.09 23.48 -7.30
N ALA A 466 1.13 22.26 -7.81
CA ALA A 466 0.14 21.24 -7.48
C ALA A 466 0.82 20.14 -6.67
N VAL A 467 0.19 19.77 -5.55
CA VAL A 467 0.57 18.58 -4.79
C VAL A 467 -0.31 17.44 -5.27
N THR A 468 0.31 16.38 -5.76
CA THR A 468 -0.37 15.17 -6.21
C THR A 468 0.12 13.98 -5.41
N VAL A 469 -0.81 13.20 -4.86
CA VAL A 469 -0.52 11.96 -4.14
C VAL A 469 -1.27 10.80 -4.80
N GLN A 470 -0.59 9.65 -4.92
CA GLN A 470 -1.20 8.40 -5.35
C GLN A 470 -1.47 7.53 -4.12
N LEU A 471 -2.72 7.08 -3.98
CA LEU A 471 -3.15 6.25 -2.87
C LEU A 471 -3.03 4.76 -3.24
N ALA A 472 -2.64 3.94 -2.26
CA ALA A 472 -2.62 2.49 -2.38
C ALA A 472 -4.04 1.95 -2.67
N SER A 473 -4.10 0.85 -3.41
CA SER A 473 -5.36 0.13 -3.70
C SER A 473 -5.96 -0.55 -2.47
N GLU A 474 -5.17 -0.75 -1.40
CA GLU A 474 -5.60 -1.42 -0.16
C GLU A 474 -5.12 -0.64 1.08
N SER A 475 -5.72 -0.90 2.24
CA SER A 475 -5.32 -0.31 3.53
C SER A 475 -4.05 -0.98 4.08
N VAL A 476 -2.88 -0.60 3.55
CA VAL A 476 -1.56 -1.05 4.01
C VAL A 476 -0.83 0.04 4.81
N PRO A 477 0.08 -0.32 5.73
CA PRO A 477 1.04 0.63 6.29
C PRO A 477 1.84 1.30 5.16
N GLY A 478 1.85 2.64 5.09
CA GLY A 478 2.40 3.36 3.95
C GLY A 478 1.40 3.54 2.79
N LEU A 479 0.22 4.08 3.11
CA LEU A 479 -0.91 4.32 2.20
C LEU A 479 -0.53 5.10 0.93
N ILE A 480 0.46 5.97 1.00
CA ILE A 480 0.92 6.74 -0.16
C ILE A 480 1.97 5.91 -0.90
N THR A 481 1.61 5.40 -2.08
CA THR A 481 2.49 4.54 -2.92
C THR A 481 3.46 5.37 -3.74
N SER A 482 3.06 6.59 -4.11
CA SER A 482 3.92 7.58 -4.72
C SER A 482 3.34 8.98 -4.54
N SER A 483 4.20 9.98 -4.63
CA SER A 483 3.82 11.38 -4.45
C SER A 483 4.71 12.27 -5.30
N SER A 484 4.14 13.34 -5.84
CA SER A 484 4.89 14.32 -6.61
C SER A 484 4.39 15.74 -6.32
N ILE A 485 5.32 16.68 -6.36
CA ILE A 485 5.01 18.10 -6.44
C ILE A 485 5.33 18.52 -7.87
N THR A 486 4.33 19.00 -8.59
CA THR A 486 4.54 19.55 -9.94
C THR A 486 4.65 21.06 -9.81
N SER A 487 5.84 21.62 -10.05
CA SER A 487 6.08 23.07 -9.97
C SER A 487 7.08 23.55 -11.01
N GLY A 488 6.99 24.83 -11.40
CA GLY A 488 7.85 25.47 -12.39
C GLY A 488 9.15 26.09 -11.85
N GLY A 489 9.55 25.86 -10.59
CA GLY A 489 10.76 26.47 -10.01
C GLY A 489 11.19 25.94 -8.63
N THR A 490 12.51 26.00 -8.40
CA THR A 490 13.37 25.64 -7.22
C THR A 490 13.16 24.24 -6.60
N ALA A 491 14.15 23.74 -5.86
CA ALA A 491 14.08 22.45 -5.18
C ALA A 491 13.02 22.48 -4.05
N ARG A 492 12.14 21.47 -4.05
CA ARG A 492 11.05 21.30 -3.07
C ARG A 492 11.12 19.89 -2.51
N THR A 493 10.85 19.73 -1.22
CA THR A 493 10.87 18.43 -0.55
C THR A 493 9.44 18.05 -0.13
N PHE A 494 9.01 16.86 -0.51
CA PHE A 494 7.73 16.33 -0.10
C PHE A 494 7.96 15.21 0.91
N ASN A 495 7.43 15.37 2.12
CA ASN A 495 7.55 14.38 3.19
C ASN A 495 6.16 13.88 3.58
N ALA A 496 5.64 12.89 2.85
CA ALA A 496 4.44 12.19 3.28
C ALA A 496 4.74 11.25 4.44
N VAL A 497 4.09 11.50 5.58
CA VAL A 497 4.01 10.55 6.68
C VAL A 497 2.57 10.05 6.73
N SER A 498 2.29 8.89 6.13
CA SER A 498 0.93 8.32 6.13
C SER A 498 0.82 7.14 7.09
N SER A 499 -0.12 7.23 8.02
CA SER A 499 -0.68 6.08 8.73
C SER A 499 -2.19 6.30 8.76
N PRO A 500 -3.00 5.39 8.18
CA PRO A 500 -4.43 5.46 8.42
C PRO A 500 -4.66 5.32 9.93
N ASP A 501 -5.36 6.28 10.53
CA ASP A 501 -5.95 6.04 11.85
C ASP A 501 -7.03 4.95 11.72
N LYS A 502 -7.51 4.41 12.85
CA LYS A 502 -8.59 3.41 12.84
C LYS A 502 -9.91 3.93 12.23
N ALA A 503 -9.99 5.22 11.88
CA ALA A 503 -11.14 5.89 11.29
C ALA A 503 -10.98 6.16 9.78
N GLY A 504 -9.86 5.77 9.15
CA GLY A 504 -9.64 5.94 7.71
C GLY A 504 -9.06 7.30 7.30
N ARG A 505 -8.42 8.05 8.22
CA ARG A 505 -7.77 9.33 7.89
C ARG A 505 -6.29 9.18 7.59
N ALA A 506 -5.84 9.80 6.51
CA ALA A 506 -4.43 9.96 6.16
C ALA A 506 -4.04 11.43 6.22
N ILE A 507 -3.02 11.75 7.02
CA ILE A 507 -2.44 13.09 7.09
C ILE A 507 -1.17 13.06 6.25
N PHE A 508 -0.88 14.12 5.51
CA PHE A 508 0.46 14.30 4.97
C PHE A 508 0.88 15.76 5.07
N THR A 509 2.17 15.93 5.33
CA THR A 509 2.81 17.24 5.43
C THR A 509 3.64 17.50 4.19
N VAL A 510 3.64 18.73 3.74
CA VAL A 510 4.46 19.19 2.63
C VAL A 510 5.31 20.35 3.11
N GLN A 511 6.53 20.47 2.59
CA GLN A 511 7.40 21.58 2.91
C GLN A 511 8.04 22.11 1.64
N ALA A 512 7.64 23.31 1.25
CA ALA A 512 8.28 24.01 0.15
C ALA A 512 9.33 24.94 0.74
N THR A 513 10.56 24.85 0.25
CA THR A 513 11.61 25.77 0.62
C THR A 513 11.90 26.73 -0.51
N ARG A 514 12.04 28.02 -0.20
CA ARG A 514 12.52 29.04 -1.14
C ARG A 514 13.68 29.82 -0.54
N GLN A 515 14.62 30.23 -1.38
CA GLN A 515 15.73 31.10 -0.97
C GLN A 515 15.32 32.55 -1.11
N VAL A 516 15.36 33.31 -0.01
CA VAL A 516 15.09 34.76 0.02
C VAL A 516 16.26 35.43 0.73
N GLY A 517 16.99 36.32 0.04
CA GLY A 517 18.12 37.04 0.65
C GLY A 517 19.28 36.17 1.17
N GLY A 518 19.38 34.90 0.74
CA GLY A 518 20.33 33.92 1.26
C GLY A 518 19.82 33.10 2.46
N THR A 519 18.57 33.31 2.89
CA THR A 519 17.89 32.56 3.94
C THR A 519 16.90 31.57 3.32
N THR A 520 16.79 30.37 3.89
CA THR A 520 15.80 29.37 3.47
C THR A 520 14.48 29.64 4.20
N MET A 521 13.47 30.12 3.48
CA MET A 521 12.10 30.20 3.98
C MET A 521 11.42 28.84 3.77
N THR A 522 10.79 28.30 4.82
CA THR A 522 10.04 27.04 4.76
C THR A 522 8.54 27.35 4.83
N ILE A 523 7.79 26.86 3.85
CA ILE A 523 6.33 26.97 3.80
C ILE A 523 5.79 25.56 4.06
N PRO A 524 5.36 25.25 5.30
CA PRO A 524 4.68 24.00 5.59
C PRO A 524 3.23 24.05 5.10
N GLY A 525 2.74 22.90 4.62
CA GLY A 525 1.33 22.65 4.37
C GLY A 525 0.94 21.31 4.99
N THR A 526 -0.24 21.25 5.60
CA THR A 526 -0.80 20.00 6.12
C THR A 526 -2.10 19.73 5.40
N PHE A 527 -2.22 18.54 4.83
CA PHE A 527 -3.42 18.06 4.16
C PHE A 527 -3.93 16.82 4.87
N VAL A 528 -5.25 16.72 4.97
CA VAL A 528 -5.92 15.52 5.46
C VAL A 528 -6.76 14.94 4.35
N LEU A 529 -6.61 13.63 4.16
CA LEU A 529 -7.48 12.85 3.32
C LEU A 529 -8.32 11.94 4.18
N ASP A 530 -9.63 12.16 4.14
CA ASP A 530 -10.60 11.20 4.63
C ASP A 530 -10.75 10.14 3.54
N LEU A 531 -10.23 8.94 3.78
CA LEU A 531 -10.40 7.86 2.82
C LEU A 531 -11.81 7.33 2.96
N VAL A 532 -12.56 7.41 1.86
CA VAL A 532 -13.92 6.88 1.83
C VAL A 532 -13.82 5.36 1.87
N PRO A 533 -14.37 4.67 2.90
CA PRO A 533 -14.39 3.22 2.94
C PRO A 533 -15.22 2.67 1.77
N LEU A 534 -14.66 1.73 1.01
CA LEU A 534 -15.33 1.10 -0.13
C LEU A 534 -15.42 -0.43 0.06
N PRO A 535 -16.50 -1.06 -0.42
CA PRO A 535 -16.51 -2.51 -0.67
C PRO A 535 -15.62 -2.81 -1.87
N ASP A 536 -14.87 -3.93 -1.81
CA ASP A 536 -13.97 -4.42 -2.86
C ASP A 536 -13.99 -5.95 -2.81
N VAL A 537 -14.44 -6.59 -3.89
CA VAL A 537 -14.68 -8.02 -4.02
C VAL A 537 -13.57 -8.65 -4.88
N ALA A 538 -12.61 -9.26 -4.21
CA ALA A 538 -11.56 -10.04 -4.86
C ALA A 538 -11.99 -11.51 -5.07
N ALA A 539 -11.47 -12.13 -6.13
CA ALA A 539 -11.70 -13.54 -6.43
C ALA A 539 -10.38 -14.31 -6.57
N ALA A 540 -10.36 -15.56 -6.11
CA ALA A 540 -9.27 -16.50 -6.35
C ALA A 540 -9.83 -17.87 -6.73
N ILE A 541 -9.12 -18.58 -7.60
CA ILE A 541 -9.42 -19.97 -7.96
C ILE A 541 -8.13 -20.79 -7.94
N SER A 542 -8.20 -22.01 -7.42
CA SER A 542 -7.07 -22.94 -7.33
C SER A 542 -7.54 -24.35 -7.68
N MET A 543 -6.74 -25.06 -8.46
CA MET A 543 -6.95 -26.43 -8.89
C MET A 543 -5.57 -27.14 -8.97
N PRO A 544 -5.50 -28.47 -8.80
CA PRO A 544 -4.28 -29.23 -9.09
C PRO A 544 -3.71 -28.91 -10.48
N ALA A 545 -2.40 -28.69 -10.55
CA ALA A 545 -1.71 -28.34 -11.79
C ALA A 545 -1.73 -29.49 -12.81
N ASP A 546 -1.73 -30.73 -12.31
CA ASP A 546 -1.71 -31.94 -13.11
C ASP A 546 -2.92 -32.82 -12.72
N VAL A 547 -3.67 -33.23 -13.72
CA VAL A 547 -4.78 -34.19 -13.61
C VAL A 547 -4.67 -35.21 -14.72
N TYR A 548 -5.36 -36.34 -14.61
CA TYR A 548 -5.32 -37.40 -15.63
C TYR A 548 -6.71 -37.77 -16.16
N GLN A 549 -6.74 -38.35 -17.37
CA GLN A 549 -7.97 -38.84 -18.00
C GLN A 549 -8.71 -39.82 -17.10
N GLY A 550 -10.01 -39.60 -16.90
CA GLY A 550 -10.85 -40.43 -16.02
C GLY A 550 -10.66 -40.17 -14.52
N GLN A 551 -9.84 -39.19 -14.11
CA GLN A 551 -9.69 -38.83 -12.70
C GLN A 551 -11.02 -38.35 -12.11
N ALA A 552 -11.41 -38.93 -10.98
CA ALA A 552 -12.56 -38.50 -10.20
C ALA A 552 -12.14 -37.60 -9.03
N ASP A 553 -13.09 -36.79 -8.56
CA ASP A 553 -12.98 -35.98 -7.36
C ASP A 553 -11.83 -34.95 -7.34
N VAL A 554 -11.59 -34.28 -8.47
CA VAL A 554 -10.59 -33.20 -8.57
C VAL A 554 -11.09 -31.97 -7.81
N PRO A 555 -10.40 -31.52 -6.74
CA PRO A 555 -10.84 -30.36 -5.98
C PRO A 555 -10.53 -29.07 -6.72
N ILE A 556 -11.52 -28.18 -6.81
CA ILE A 556 -11.36 -26.81 -7.33
C ILE A 556 -11.84 -25.86 -6.24
N THR A 557 -10.91 -25.13 -5.63
CA THR A 557 -11.22 -24.16 -4.57
C THR A 557 -11.43 -22.78 -5.16
N VAL A 558 -12.56 -22.17 -4.85
CA VAL A 558 -12.90 -20.80 -5.25
C VAL A 558 -13.06 -19.97 -3.99
N THR A 559 -12.39 -18.82 -3.93
CA THR A 559 -12.49 -17.87 -2.81
C THR A 559 -13.03 -16.55 -3.33
N VAL A 560 -14.07 -16.03 -2.67
CA VAL A 560 -14.59 -14.67 -2.88
C VAL A 560 -14.36 -13.91 -1.58
N ARG A 561 -13.57 -12.84 -1.63
CA ARG A 561 -13.14 -12.08 -0.46
C ARG A 561 -13.59 -10.64 -0.58
N ASN A 562 -14.08 -10.06 0.51
CA ASN A 562 -14.15 -8.62 0.62
C ASN A 562 -12.76 -8.10 1.06
N ALA A 563 -11.98 -7.61 0.12
CA ALA A 563 -10.68 -6.99 0.36
C ALA A 563 -10.80 -5.53 0.82
N GLY A 564 -11.99 -4.94 0.70
CA GLY A 564 -12.29 -3.57 1.10
C GLY A 564 -12.47 -3.38 2.61
N THR A 565 -12.64 -2.12 3.00
CA THR A 565 -12.80 -1.68 4.39
C THR A 565 -14.25 -1.39 4.77
N LYS A 566 -15.19 -1.58 3.84
CA LYS A 566 -16.63 -1.51 4.06
C LYS A 566 -17.28 -2.83 3.64
N ASP A 567 -18.34 -3.21 4.34
CA ASP A 567 -19.13 -4.38 3.98
C ASP A 567 -19.69 -4.24 2.55
N THR A 568 -19.60 -5.32 1.76
CA THR A 568 -20.27 -5.40 0.46
C THR A 568 -21.73 -5.72 0.73
N SER A 569 -22.63 -4.82 0.31
CA SER A 569 -24.07 -4.90 0.58
C SER A 569 -24.87 -4.92 -0.73
N GLY A 570 -25.78 -5.89 -0.89
CA GLY A 570 -26.46 -6.16 -2.16
C GLY A 570 -26.10 -7.55 -2.68
N GLU A 571 -26.47 -7.87 -3.92
CA GLU A 571 -26.10 -9.15 -4.51
C GLU A 571 -24.58 -9.21 -4.74
N VAL A 572 -23.92 -10.22 -4.18
CA VAL A 572 -22.55 -10.63 -4.52
C VAL A 572 -22.65 -11.88 -5.38
N LYS A 573 -21.94 -11.89 -6.50
CA LYS A 573 -21.98 -12.95 -7.51
C LYS A 573 -20.57 -13.36 -7.88
N ALA A 574 -20.32 -14.66 -7.95
CA ALA A 574 -19.11 -15.24 -8.50
C ALA A 574 -19.47 -16.24 -9.61
N VAL A 575 -18.85 -16.07 -10.76
CA VAL A 575 -19.08 -16.84 -11.98
C VAL A 575 -17.83 -17.64 -12.26
N VAL A 576 -17.92 -18.95 -12.13
CA VAL A 576 -16.84 -19.89 -12.38
C VAL A 576 -17.07 -20.54 -13.74
N THR A 577 -16.10 -20.43 -14.64
CA THR A 577 -16.13 -21.07 -15.96
C THR A 577 -15.17 -22.24 -15.97
N ILE A 578 -15.71 -23.43 -16.26
CA ILE A 578 -14.94 -24.66 -16.37
C ILE A 578 -14.86 -25.04 -17.87
N PRO A 579 -13.66 -25.20 -18.44
CA PRO A 579 -13.49 -25.56 -19.84
C PRO A 579 -13.95 -27.00 -20.14
N ALA A 580 -14.13 -27.31 -21.43
CA ALA A 580 -14.55 -28.64 -21.87
C ALA A 580 -13.54 -29.72 -21.44
N GLY A 581 -14.04 -30.89 -21.05
CA GLY A 581 -13.23 -32.02 -20.56
C GLY A 581 -13.19 -32.17 -19.04
N LEU A 582 -13.62 -31.15 -18.29
CA LEU A 582 -13.93 -31.23 -16.86
C LEU A 582 -15.43 -31.11 -16.62
N MET A 583 -15.98 -31.92 -15.73
CA MET A 583 -17.37 -31.83 -15.28
C MET A 583 -17.42 -31.70 -13.76
N ILE A 584 -18.21 -30.78 -13.22
CA ILE A 584 -18.41 -30.68 -11.78
C ILE A 584 -19.49 -31.66 -11.35
N THR A 585 -19.12 -32.56 -10.44
CA THR A 585 -19.98 -33.63 -9.91
C THR A 585 -20.72 -33.20 -8.65
N SER A 586 -20.07 -32.43 -7.77
CA SER A 586 -20.68 -31.86 -6.56
C SER A 586 -19.99 -30.55 -6.16
N ALA A 587 -20.53 -29.85 -5.15
CA ALA A 587 -19.92 -28.64 -4.62
C ALA A 587 -20.31 -28.41 -3.16
N ASP A 588 -19.32 -28.09 -2.33
CA ASP A 588 -19.49 -27.61 -0.97
C ASP A 588 -19.67 -26.09 -1.00
N VAL A 589 -20.88 -25.64 -0.63
CA VAL A 589 -21.28 -24.23 -0.69
C VAL A 589 -21.72 -23.77 0.69
N PRO A 590 -21.21 -22.62 1.20
CA PRO A 590 -21.67 -22.06 2.47
C PRO A 590 -23.20 -21.85 2.49
N SER A 591 -23.84 -22.04 3.65
CA SER A 591 -25.31 -22.07 3.77
C SER A 591 -26.02 -20.78 3.37
N ASN A 592 -25.32 -19.64 3.36
CA ASN A 592 -25.82 -18.34 2.94
C ASN A 592 -25.58 -18.02 1.46
N TRP A 593 -25.04 -18.96 0.69
CA TRP A 593 -24.80 -18.82 -0.75
C TRP A 593 -25.66 -19.82 -1.53
N THR A 594 -26.09 -19.40 -2.72
CA THR A 594 -26.82 -20.25 -3.66
C THR A 594 -25.96 -20.56 -4.86
N LYS A 595 -26.12 -21.77 -5.42
CA LYS A 595 -25.43 -22.24 -6.63
C LYS A 595 -26.43 -22.45 -7.76
N SER A 596 -26.06 -22.02 -8.97
CA SER A 596 -26.74 -22.37 -10.22
C SER A 596 -25.72 -22.74 -11.29
N SER A 597 -26.13 -23.49 -12.31
CA SER A 597 -25.25 -23.92 -13.40
C SER A 597 -25.94 -23.86 -14.75
N ALA A 598 -25.26 -23.32 -15.76
CA ALA A 598 -25.72 -23.28 -17.14
C ALA A 598 -24.53 -23.38 -18.10
N GLY A 599 -24.55 -24.34 -19.03
CA GLY A 599 -23.59 -24.43 -20.14
C GLY A 599 -22.09 -24.45 -19.74
N GLY A 600 -21.71 -25.18 -18.68
CA GLY A 600 -20.32 -25.24 -18.20
C GLY A 600 -19.88 -24.06 -17.31
N THR A 601 -20.82 -23.15 -17.02
CA THR A 601 -20.62 -22.04 -16.09
C THR A 601 -21.38 -22.30 -14.79
N TYR A 602 -20.75 -22.05 -13.65
CA TYR A 602 -21.30 -22.21 -12.31
C TYR A 602 -21.35 -20.83 -11.64
N THR A 603 -22.53 -20.39 -11.24
CA THR A 603 -22.75 -19.11 -10.58
C THR A 603 -23.06 -19.34 -9.11
N PHE A 604 -22.29 -18.70 -8.24
CA PHE A 604 -22.50 -18.60 -6.80
C PHE A 604 -22.99 -17.20 -6.48
N SER A 605 -24.10 -17.06 -5.76
CA SER A 605 -24.60 -15.74 -5.35
C SER A 605 -25.13 -15.72 -3.92
N THR A 606 -25.03 -14.54 -3.29
CA THR A 606 -25.64 -14.25 -1.99
C THR A 606 -26.17 -12.82 -1.96
N THR A 607 -27.24 -12.60 -1.20
CA THR A 607 -27.72 -11.26 -0.82
C THR A 607 -27.34 -10.89 0.61
N ALA A 608 -26.75 -11.83 1.36
CA ALA A 608 -26.18 -11.54 2.67
C ALA A 608 -24.97 -10.63 2.49
N SER A 609 -24.82 -9.67 3.39
CA SER A 609 -23.66 -8.79 3.34
C SER A 609 -22.37 -9.58 3.57
N LEU A 610 -21.34 -9.33 2.76
CA LEU A 610 -20.01 -9.89 2.95
C LEU A 610 -19.16 -8.89 3.74
N PRO A 611 -18.87 -9.13 5.03
CA PRO A 611 -18.21 -8.13 5.86
C PRO A 611 -16.79 -7.83 5.41
N ALA A 612 -16.30 -6.61 5.68
CA ALA A 612 -14.93 -6.21 5.38
C ALA A 612 -13.90 -7.24 5.89
N GLY A 613 -12.96 -7.64 5.02
CA GLY A 613 -11.93 -8.63 5.31
C GLY A 613 -12.38 -10.10 5.32
N SER A 614 -13.68 -10.38 5.25
CA SER A 614 -14.22 -11.76 5.27
C SER A 614 -14.09 -12.45 3.91
N SER A 615 -14.11 -13.79 3.92
CA SER A 615 -14.06 -14.61 2.70
C SER A 615 -15.12 -15.69 2.72
N ALA A 616 -15.71 -15.96 1.55
CA ALA A 616 -16.49 -17.15 1.27
C ALA A 616 -15.65 -18.11 0.43
N VAL A 617 -15.58 -19.37 0.85
CA VAL A 617 -14.81 -20.42 0.16
C VAL A 617 -15.79 -21.49 -0.33
N PHE A 618 -15.61 -21.89 -1.58
CA PHE A 618 -16.36 -22.96 -2.23
C PHE A 618 -15.37 -24.03 -2.67
N THR A 619 -15.73 -25.31 -2.47
CA THR A 619 -14.96 -26.43 -3.02
C THR A 619 -15.83 -27.15 -4.04
N LEU A 620 -15.40 -27.16 -5.30
CA LEU A 620 -16.08 -27.90 -6.37
C LEU A 620 -15.34 -29.22 -6.58
N HIS A 621 -16.09 -30.29 -6.75
CA HIS A 621 -15.55 -31.62 -6.97
C HIS A 621 -15.74 -31.99 -8.45
N GLY A 622 -14.65 -32.04 -9.20
CA GLY A 622 -14.63 -32.29 -10.63
C GLY A 622 -14.34 -33.74 -11.01
N SER A 623 -14.72 -34.13 -12.23
CA SER A 623 -14.27 -35.35 -12.90
C SER A 623 -13.69 -35.01 -14.27
N VAL A 624 -12.58 -35.63 -14.63
CA VAL A 624 -11.90 -35.47 -15.93
C VAL A 624 -12.46 -36.50 -16.91
N SER A 625 -12.88 -36.06 -18.10
CA SER A 625 -13.32 -36.96 -19.18
C SER A 625 -12.22 -37.93 -19.57
N GLU A 626 -12.57 -39.18 -19.90
CA GLU A 626 -11.64 -40.19 -20.43
C GLU A 626 -10.98 -39.75 -21.75
N THR A 627 -11.58 -38.79 -22.46
CA THR A 627 -11.07 -38.24 -23.73
C THR A 627 -10.55 -36.82 -23.63
N ALA A 628 -10.46 -36.25 -22.42
CA ALA A 628 -9.91 -34.91 -22.23
C ALA A 628 -8.42 -34.91 -22.59
N ALA A 629 -7.96 -33.92 -23.37
CA ALA A 629 -6.58 -33.84 -23.82
C ALA A 629 -6.06 -32.39 -23.72
N GLY A 630 -4.77 -32.27 -23.41
CA GLY A 630 -4.06 -30.98 -23.39
C GLY A 630 -4.23 -30.19 -22.10
N ALA A 631 -3.93 -28.89 -22.17
CA ALA A 631 -4.04 -27.97 -21.05
C ALA A 631 -5.36 -27.20 -21.09
N GLY A 632 -5.91 -26.91 -19.91
CA GLY A 632 -7.09 -26.08 -19.73
C GLY A 632 -6.86 -24.98 -18.71
N GLN A 633 -7.83 -24.06 -18.63
CA GLN A 633 -7.84 -23.00 -17.64
C GLN A 633 -9.24 -22.85 -17.06
N ALA A 634 -9.38 -23.06 -15.76
CA ALA A 634 -10.59 -22.68 -15.03
C ALA A 634 -10.46 -21.20 -14.62
N SER A 635 -11.55 -20.45 -14.71
CA SER A 635 -11.57 -19.04 -14.31
C SER A 635 -12.73 -18.74 -13.36
N VAL A 636 -12.55 -17.69 -12.57
CA VAL A 636 -13.60 -17.10 -11.76
C VAL A 636 -13.62 -15.59 -11.97
N THR A 637 -14.82 -15.02 -12.09
CA THR A 637 -15.06 -13.59 -12.01
C THR A 637 -16.06 -13.32 -10.89
N ALA A 638 -15.76 -12.42 -9.96
CA ALA A 638 -16.66 -11.99 -8.90
C ALA A 638 -17.07 -10.52 -9.07
N ASN A 639 -18.23 -10.15 -8.53
CA ASN A 639 -18.74 -8.77 -8.49
C ASN A 639 -19.75 -8.61 -7.34
N GLY A 640 -19.82 -7.43 -6.70
CA GLY A 640 -20.76 -7.23 -5.58
C GLY A 640 -21.22 -5.80 -5.29
N GLY A 641 -22.37 -5.69 -4.60
CA GLY A 641 -23.11 -4.45 -4.40
C GLY A 641 -22.30 -3.26 -3.85
N GLY A 642 -22.11 -2.27 -4.72
CA GLY A 642 -21.44 -0.99 -4.42
C GLY A 642 -20.04 -0.84 -5.01
N GLU A 643 -19.47 -1.91 -5.56
CA GLU A 643 -18.19 -1.93 -6.25
C GLU A 643 -18.27 -1.21 -7.61
N ALA A 644 -17.29 -0.36 -7.91
CA ALA A 644 -17.17 0.30 -9.21
C ALA A 644 -16.38 -0.59 -10.18
N ALA A 645 -16.70 -0.53 -11.48
CA ALA A 645 -16.12 -1.39 -12.52
C ALA A 645 -14.59 -1.24 -12.78
N GLU A 646 -13.86 -0.45 -11.96
CA GLU A 646 -12.45 -0.09 -12.15
C GLU A 646 -11.62 -0.28 -10.86
N ASP A 647 -11.63 -1.48 -10.24
CA ASP A 647 -11.01 -1.70 -8.91
C ASP A 647 -9.55 -2.16 -8.88
N GLY A 648 -8.89 -2.29 -10.03
CA GLY A 648 -7.55 -2.91 -10.11
C GLY A 648 -7.55 -4.35 -10.62
N GLY A 649 -8.71 -4.93 -10.91
CA GLY A 649 -8.85 -6.19 -11.65
C GLY A 649 -8.64 -7.44 -10.81
N ASN A 650 -8.79 -7.35 -9.49
CA ASN A 650 -8.59 -8.45 -8.55
C ASN A 650 -9.81 -9.40 -8.48
N ASN A 651 -10.93 -9.06 -9.11
CA ASN A 651 -12.15 -9.85 -9.14
C ASN A 651 -12.10 -10.95 -10.20
N ASN A 652 -11.03 -11.06 -10.98
CA ASN A 652 -10.85 -12.12 -11.95
C ASN A 652 -9.59 -12.93 -11.67
N ALA A 653 -9.74 -14.25 -11.54
CA ALA A 653 -8.62 -15.16 -11.35
C ALA A 653 -8.76 -16.37 -12.27
N SER A 654 -7.62 -17.02 -12.54
CA SER A 654 -7.58 -18.22 -13.35
C SER A 654 -6.55 -19.22 -12.83
N SER A 655 -6.85 -20.51 -12.95
CA SER A 655 -5.95 -21.61 -12.59
C SER A 655 -5.81 -22.52 -13.80
N SER A 656 -4.58 -22.66 -14.28
CA SER A 656 -4.25 -23.57 -15.38
C SER A 656 -3.99 -24.98 -14.85
N TYR A 657 -4.34 -25.97 -15.67
CA TYR A 657 -4.08 -27.38 -15.40
C TYR A 657 -3.71 -28.11 -16.69
N ALA A 658 -2.98 -29.21 -16.57
CA ALA A 658 -2.66 -30.13 -17.66
C ALA A 658 -3.41 -31.45 -17.46
N VAL A 659 -4.00 -31.98 -18.54
CA VAL A 659 -4.57 -33.32 -18.56
C VAL A 659 -3.58 -34.29 -19.18
N HIS A 660 -3.16 -35.27 -18.39
CA HIS A 660 -2.27 -36.36 -18.80
C HIS A 660 -3.07 -37.59 -19.19
N GLU A 661 -2.71 -38.20 -20.32
CA GLU A 661 -3.33 -39.46 -20.73
C GLU A 661 -2.71 -40.62 -19.94
N ILE A 662 -3.54 -41.60 -19.58
CA ILE A 662 -3.11 -42.76 -18.78
C ILE A 662 -2.43 -43.83 -19.65
N PRO A 663 -1.32 -44.46 -19.20
CA PRO A 663 -0.65 -45.52 -19.96
C PRO A 663 -1.58 -46.72 -20.25
N GLN A 664 -1.67 -47.14 -21.51
CA GLN A 664 -2.50 -48.27 -21.95
C GLN A 664 -1.65 -49.48 -22.34
N VAL A 665 -2.07 -50.68 -21.93
CA VAL A 665 -1.45 -51.93 -22.40
C VAL A 665 -1.83 -52.17 -23.86
N ILE A 666 -0.83 -52.24 -24.73
CA ILE A 666 -0.97 -52.53 -26.16
C ILE A 666 -0.96 -54.05 -26.42
N SER A 667 0.03 -54.74 -25.87
CA SER A 667 0.26 -56.16 -26.13
C SER A 667 1.02 -56.86 -25.01
N VAL A 668 0.97 -58.18 -24.98
CA VAL A 668 1.82 -59.02 -24.12
C VAL A 668 2.55 -60.05 -24.97
N ALA A 669 3.88 -59.98 -24.99
CA ALA A 669 4.72 -60.99 -25.62
C ALA A 669 4.97 -62.14 -24.63
N ALA A 670 4.71 -63.37 -25.08
CA ALA A 670 4.99 -64.60 -24.33
C ALA A 670 6.39 -65.14 -24.66
N PRO A 671 6.92 -66.10 -23.86
CA PRO A 671 8.16 -66.81 -24.18
C PRO A 671 8.11 -67.49 -25.54
N ASP A 672 9.28 -67.68 -26.16
CA ASP A 672 9.38 -68.38 -27.45
C ASP A 672 8.87 -69.84 -27.32
N PRO A 673 8.21 -70.40 -28.36
CA PRO A 673 7.83 -71.80 -28.36
C PRO A 673 9.01 -72.75 -28.13
N GLY A 674 8.85 -73.71 -27.21
CA GLY A 674 9.92 -74.63 -26.82
C GLY A 674 9.55 -75.50 -25.62
N TYR A 675 10.46 -76.41 -25.26
CA TYR A 675 10.39 -77.19 -24.02
C TYR A 675 11.16 -76.46 -22.93
N TYR A 676 10.50 -76.19 -21.82
CA TYR A 676 11.09 -75.55 -20.66
C TYR A 676 11.07 -76.51 -19.47
N LYS A 677 12.19 -76.60 -18.77
CA LYS A 677 12.39 -77.48 -17.62
C LYS A 677 12.62 -76.71 -16.33
N LYS A 678 12.74 -77.44 -15.23
CA LYS A 678 13.09 -76.90 -13.91
C LYS A 678 14.30 -75.95 -13.99
N GLY A 679 14.12 -74.75 -13.46
CA GLY A 679 15.15 -73.70 -13.45
C GLY A 679 15.16 -72.82 -14.70
N ASP A 680 14.48 -73.19 -15.78
CA ASP A 680 14.27 -72.29 -16.90
C ASP A 680 13.29 -71.17 -16.50
N GLU A 681 13.43 -70.03 -17.16
CA GLU A 681 12.65 -68.82 -16.86
C GLU A 681 11.71 -68.50 -18.02
N LEU A 682 10.42 -68.33 -17.71
CA LEU A 682 9.41 -67.84 -18.62
C LEU A 682 9.35 -66.33 -18.51
N LEU A 683 9.79 -65.61 -19.55
CA LEU A 683 9.78 -64.15 -19.60
C LEU A 683 8.57 -63.63 -20.41
N PHE A 684 7.80 -62.72 -19.80
CA PHE A 684 6.68 -62.01 -20.42
C PHE A 684 7.00 -60.52 -20.53
N ASN A 685 6.83 -59.93 -21.70
CA ASN A 685 7.01 -58.50 -21.92
C ASN A 685 5.64 -57.85 -22.14
N VAL A 686 5.16 -57.07 -21.17
CA VAL A 686 3.95 -56.27 -21.28
C VAL A 686 4.31 -54.92 -21.89
N GLN A 687 3.80 -54.65 -23.09
CA GLN A 687 4.06 -53.41 -23.82
C GLN A 687 2.93 -52.40 -23.55
N TYR A 688 3.31 -51.24 -23.04
CA TYR A 688 2.48 -50.05 -22.92
C TYR A 688 2.69 -49.09 -24.10
N ASP A 689 1.76 -48.17 -24.31
CA ASP A 689 1.87 -47.08 -25.30
C ASP A 689 2.86 -45.97 -24.88
N ARG A 690 3.13 -45.86 -23.58
CA ARG A 690 4.06 -44.90 -22.97
C ARG A 690 4.74 -45.50 -21.74
N ALA A 691 5.70 -44.77 -21.18
CA ALA A 691 6.47 -45.23 -20.03
C ALA A 691 5.63 -45.40 -18.76
N VAL A 692 5.93 -46.44 -17.97
CA VAL A 692 5.28 -46.74 -16.68
C VAL A 692 6.34 -46.89 -15.59
N GLN A 693 6.18 -46.15 -14.50
CA GLN A 693 6.91 -46.30 -13.24
C GLN A 693 6.24 -47.37 -12.37
N VAL A 694 7.05 -48.24 -11.79
CA VAL A 694 6.60 -49.35 -10.94
C VAL A 694 7.21 -49.18 -9.55
N THR A 695 6.35 -49.07 -8.54
CA THR A 695 6.75 -49.13 -7.12
C THR A 695 6.10 -50.34 -6.49
N GLY A 696 6.89 -51.25 -5.91
CA GLY A 696 6.38 -52.51 -5.34
C GLY A 696 6.58 -53.71 -6.27
N HIS A 697 5.83 -54.79 -6.01
CA HIS A 697 6.05 -56.10 -6.64
C HIS A 697 4.75 -56.61 -7.29
N PRO A 698 4.33 -56.04 -8.43
CA PRO A 698 3.17 -56.56 -9.16
C PRO A 698 3.49 -57.92 -9.77
N SER A 699 2.46 -58.67 -10.15
CA SER A 699 2.61 -59.98 -10.81
C SER A 699 1.59 -60.22 -11.93
N LEU A 700 1.92 -61.17 -12.81
CA LEU A 700 0.98 -61.74 -13.76
C LEU A 700 0.55 -63.12 -13.25
N LEU A 701 -0.75 -63.37 -13.24
CA LEU A 701 -1.27 -64.72 -13.02
C LEU A 701 -0.94 -65.58 -14.24
N LEU A 702 -0.36 -66.75 -13.98
CA LEU A 702 0.03 -67.73 -14.99
C LEU A 702 -0.57 -69.09 -14.62
N TYR A 703 -1.20 -69.75 -15.59
CA TYR A 703 -1.75 -71.09 -15.47
C TYR A 703 -0.87 -72.06 -16.24
N ILE A 704 -0.31 -73.05 -15.52
CA ILE A 704 0.54 -74.12 -16.04
C ILE A 704 -0.16 -75.45 -15.71
N GLY A 705 -0.82 -76.05 -16.69
CA GLY A 705 -1.70 -77.20 -16.51
C GLY A 705 -2.82 -76.88 -15.52
N SER A 706 -2.81 -77.55 -14.36
CA SER A 706 -3.77 -77.30 -13.26
C SER A 706 -3.25 -76.34 -12.18
N SER A 707 -2.01 -75.88 -12.29
CA SER A 707 -1.38 -75.01 -11.29
C SER A 707 -1.52 -73.54 -11.67
N THR A 708 -1.92 -72.71 -10.71
CA THR A 708 -1.87 -71.25 -10.82
C THR A 708 -0.63 -70.74 -10.09
N VAL A 709 0.19 -69.98 -10.79
CA VAL A 709 1.43 -69.38 -10.27
C VAL A 709 1.48 -67.90 -10.63
N GLU A 710 2.39 -67.16 -10.01
CA GLU A 710 2.56 -65.74 -10.26
C GLU A 710 3.92 -65.48 -10.91
N ALA A 711 3.92 -64.96 -12.14
CA ALA A 711 5.11 -64.42 -12.76
C ALA A 711 5.38 -63.04 -12.14
N ALA A 712 6.47 -62.94 -11.38
CA ALA A 712 6.81 -61.74 -10.64
C ALA A 712 7.35 -60.65 -11.56
N TYR A 713 7.09 -59.39 -11.23
CA TYR A 713 7.74 -58.26 -11.88
C TYR A 713 9.27 -58.36 -11.77
N LYS A 714 9.94 -58.24 -12.91
CA LYS A 714 11.39 -58.41 -13.04
C LYS A 714 12.11 -57.08 -13.32
N ALA A 715 11.65 -56.31 -14.31
CA ALA A 715 12.31 -55.08 -14.75
C ALA A 715 11.41 -54.20 -15.64
N GLY A 716 11.87 -53.00 -16.00
CA GLY A 716 11.24 -52.14 -17.00
C GLY A 716 10.63 -50.84 -16.48
N SER A 717 10.79 -50.51 -15.19
CA SER A 717 10.27 -49.27 -14.60
C SER A 717 10.86 -48.06 -15.31
N GLY A 718 10.00 -47.07 -15.60
CA GLY A 718 10.34 -45.89 -16.37
C GLY A 718 10.45 -46.12 -17.87
N THR A 719 10.09 -47.31 -18.36
CA THR A 719 10.04 -47.63 -19.79
C THR A 719 8.63 -48.04 -20.20
N SER A 720 8.35 -48.12 -21.50
CA SER A 720 7.05 -48.60 -22.01
C SER A 720 6.93 -50.12 -22.05
N GLN A 721 7.94 -50.87 -21.57
CA GLN A 721 7.89 -52.32 -21.54
C GLN A 721 8.18 -52.83 -20.12
N LEU A 722 7.22 -53.50 -19.51
CA LEU A 722 7.39 -54.15 -18.22
C LEU A 722 7.65 -55.64 -18.42
N GLN A 723 8.69 -56.15 -17.77
CA GLN A 723 9.08 -57.55 -17.82
C GLN A 723 8.58 -58.27 -16.57
N PHE A 724 7.93 -59.40 -16.77
CA PHE A 724 7.50 -60.32 -15.72
C PHE A 724 8.12 -61.68 -15.98
N ALA A 725 8.53 -62.38 -14.94
CA ALA A 725 9.21 -63.65 -15.07
C ALA A 725 8.71 -64.70 -14.07
N TYR A 726 8.64 -65.94 -14.53
CA TYR A 726 8.40 -67.10 -13.68
C TYR A 726 9.52 -68.13 -13.85
N SER A 727 10.21 -68.48 -12.76
CA SER A 727 11.19 -69.56 -12.76
C SER A 727 10.49 -70.89 -12.49
N ILE A 728 10.64 -71.86 -13.39
CA ILE A 728 9.92 -73.12 -13.32
C ILE A 728 10.43 -73.96 -12.14
N THR A 729 9.50 -74.29 -11.26
CA THR A 729 9.73 -75.16 -10.10
C THR A 729 9.56 -76.63 -10.48
N ASP A 730 10.09 -77.51 -9.63
CA ASP A 730 10.02 -78.96 -9.81
C ASP A 730 8.56 -79.47 -9.89
N GLY A 731 8.33 -80.52 -10.67
CA GLY A 731 7.02 -81.20 -10.75
C GLY A 731 5.97 -80.56 -11.67
N LEU A 732 6.22 -79.38 -12.23
CA LEU A 732 5.30 -78.75 -13.20
C LEU A 732 5.34 -79.45 -14.56
N ALA A 733 4.16 -79.65 -15.15
CA ALA A 733 4.01 -80.19 -16.50
C ALA A 733 2.79 -79.57 -17.18
N ASP A 734 2.97 -79.14 -18.44
CA ASP A 734 1.95 -78.57 -19.29
C ASP A 734 2.34 -78.81 -20.75
N TYR A 735 1.60 -79.71 -21.41
CA TYR A 735 1.94 -80.20 -22.75
C TYR A 735 1.08 -79.59 -23.86
N ASP A 736 0.01 -78.88 -23.52
CA ASP A 736 -0.86 -78.14 -24.44
C ASP A 736 -0.63 -76.62 -24.41
N GLY A 737 0.17 -76.14 -23.45
CA GLY A 737 0.71 -74.80 -23.37
C GLY A 737 0.05 -73.94 -22.30
N ILE A 738 0.82 -73.00 -21.77
CA ILE A 738 0.43 -72.14 -20.63
C ILE A 738 -0.66 -71.12 -21.00
N SER A 739 -1.28 -70.46 -20.02
CA SER A 739 -2.16 -69.29 -20.25
C SER A 739 -2.03 -68.23 -19.15
N LEU A 740 -2.42 -66.98 -19.44
CA LEU A 740 -2.31 -65.84 -18.49
C LEU A 740 -3.67 -65.40 -17.94
N GLY A 741 -3.67 -64.72 -16.78
CA GLY A 741 -4.80 -63.94 -16.29
C GLY A 741 -5.12 -62.72 -17.17
N THR A 742 -6.23 -62.03 -16.87
CA THR A 742 -6.72 -60.92 -17.71
C THR A 742 -6.14 -59.54 -17.33
N ALA A 743 -5.45 -59.41 -16.20
CA ALA A 743 -4.90 -58.16 -15.72
C ALA A 743 -3.64 -58.36 -14.86
N ILE A 744 -2.79 -57.34 -14.81
CA ILE A 744 -1.69 -57.24 -13.85
C ILE A 744 -2.26 -57.15 -12.44
N GLN A 745 -1.76 -58.00 -11.54
CA GLN A 745 -2.09 -57.95 -10.13
C GLN A 745 -1.14 -56.99 -9.43
N LEU A 746 -1.70 -55.93 -8.82
CA LEU A 746 -0.88 -54.93 -8.15
C LEU A 746 -0.21 -55.47 -6.90
N ASN A 747 -0.89 -56.30 -6.09
CA ASN A 747 -0.35 -56.81 -4.83
C ASN A 747 0.20 -55.69 -3.91
N GLY A 748 -0.47 -54.54 -3.89
CA GLY A 748 -0.04 -53.33 -3.17
C GLY A 748 1.02 -52.48 -3.89
N ALA A 749 1.42 -52.86 -5.10
CA ALA A 749 2.25 -52.04 -5.98
C ALA A 749 1.47 -50.89 -6.61
N ILE A 750 2.20 -49.91 -7.13
CA ILE A 750 1.70 -48.75 -7.87
C ILE A 750 2.32 -48.80 -9.27
N LEU A 751 1.49 -48.70 -10.30
CA LEU A 751 1.88 -48.55 -11.70
C LEU A 751 1.30 -47.22 -12.20
N GLU A 752 2.17 -46.28 -12.55
CA GLU A 752 1.77 -44.92 -12.94
C GLU A 752 2.74 -44.32 -13.97
N SER A 753 2.38 -43.22 -14.62
CA SER A 753 3.29 -42.43 -15.45
C SER A 753 4.25 -41.59 -14.58
N LEU A 754 5.15 -40.82 -15.20
CA LEU A 754 6.00 -39.89 -14.46
C LEU A 754 5.20 -38.76 -13.79
N GLU A 755 4.04 -38.43 -14.35
CA GLU A 755 3.08 -37.43 -13.89
C GLU A 755 2.04 -38.01 -12.91
N HIS A 756 2.31 -39.21 -12.36
CA HIS A 756 1.44 -39.93 -11.42
C HIS A 756 0.05 -40.32 -11.98
N ALA A 757 -0.09 -40.40 -13.31
CA ALA A 757 -1.31 -40.91 -13.92
C ALA A 757 -1.33 -42.46 -13.83
N PRO A 758 -2.37 -43.09 -13.26
CA PRO A 758 -2.40 -44.54 -13.08
C PRO A 758 -2.38 -45.29 -14.41
N ALA A 759 -1.60 -46.37 -14.50
CA ALA A 759 -1.53 -47.20 -15.71
C ALA A 759 -2.71 -48.19 -15.77
N SER A 760 -3.17 -48.49 -16.98
CA SER A 760 -4.14 -49.55 -17.23
C SER A 760 -3.56 -50.91 -16.84
N LEU A 761 -4.37 -51.75 -16.18
CA LEU A 761 -3.95 -53.07 -15.70
C LEU A 761 -4.42 -54.21 -16.60
N THR A 762 -5.43 -53.98 -17.43
CA THR A 762 -6.04 -54.99 -18.29
C THR A 762 -5.07 -55.39 -19.40
N LEU A 763 -4.81 -56.68 -19.56
CA LEU A 763 -3.96 -57.19 -20.61
C LEU A 763 -4.69 -57.17 -21.95
N ASN A 764 -3.99 -56.74 -23.01
CA ASN A 764 -4.49 -56.75 -24.37
C ASN A 764 -3.55 -57.55 -25.26
N SER A 765 -4.09 -58.11 -26.35
CA SER A 765 -3.32 -58.76 -27.42
C SER A 765 -2.23 -59.72 -26.93
N VAL A 766 -2.59 -60.63 -26.02
CA VAL A 766 -1.67 -61.62 -25.46
C VAL A 766 -1.26 -62.61 -26.57
N SER A 767 0.04 -62.81 -26.73
CA SER A 767 0.60 -63.73 -27.74
C SER A 767 0.17 -65.18 -27.51
N ASN A 768 0.12 -65.97 -28.58
CA ASN A 768 -0.24 -67.40 -28.46
C ASN A 768 0.83 -68.16 -27.65
N THR A 769 0.38 -68.89 -26.64
CA THR A 769 1.22 -69.63 -25.68
C THR A 769 1.17 -71.15 -25.89
N SER A 770 0.40 -71.67 -26.86
CA SER A 770 0.22 -73.11 -27.11
C SER A 770 1.50 -73.88 -27.48
N GLY A 771 2.59 -73.16 -27.78
CA GLY A 771 3.91 -73.74 -28.10
C GLY A 771 4.91 -73.71 -26.94
N VAL A 772 4.54 -73.11 -25.79
CA VAL A 772 5.38 -73.03 -24.59
C VAL A 772 5.05 -74.23 -23.72
N VAL A 773 5.79 -75.33 -23.93
CA VAL A 773 5.57 -76.61 -23.27
C VAL A 773 6.46 -76.71 -22.04
N ILE A 774 5.86 -77.04 -20.89
CA ILE A 774 6.57 -77.19 -19.63
C ILE A 774 6.73 -78.67 -19.31
N ASP A 775 7.96 -79.10 -19.11
CA ASP A 775 8.28 -80.42 -18.59
C ASP A 775 9.42 -80.31 -17.58
N ALA A 776 9.05 -80.28 -16.29
CA ALA A 776 9.98 -80.22 -15.18
C ALA A 776 10.10 -81.56 -14.44
N GLN A 777 9.69 -82.68 -15.04
CA GLN A 777 9.73 -84.01 -14.44
C GLN A 777 10.81 -84.87 -15.11
N ALA A 778 11.64 -85.56 -14.32
CA ALA A 778 12.70 -86.42 -14.88
C ALA A 778 12.16 -87.79 -15.30
N PRO A 779 12.76 -88.44 -16.32
CA PRO A 779 12.31 -89.75 -16.76
C PRO A 779 12.57 -90.81 -15.70
N SER A 780 11.59 -91.68 -15.50
CA SER A 780 11.62 -92.78 -14.56
C SER A 780 11.36 -94.11 -15.26
N SER A 781 12.23 -95.09 -15.00
CA SER A 781 12.00 -96.46 -15.44
C SER A 781 10.84 -97.06 -14.65
N THR A 782 9.87 -97.61 -15.36
CA THR A 782 8.62 -98.16 -14.85
C THR A 782 8.70 -99.67 -14.63
N ALA A 783 9.49 -100.39 -15.42
CA ALA A 783 9.69 -101.83 -15.31
C ALA A 783 11.00 -102.30 -15.96
N VAL A 784 11.44 -103.52 -15.61
CA VAL A 784 12.58 -104.21 -16.26
C VAL A 784 12.14 -105.59 -16.72
N ALA A 785 12.18 -105.85 -18.02
CA ALA A 785 12.02 -107.18 -18.59
C ALA A 785 13.37 -107.92 -18.60
N LEU A 786 13.34 -109.17 -18.20
CA LEU A 786 14.52 -110.02 -18.04
C LEU A 786 14.65 -111.02 -19.19
N PRO A 787 15.83 -111.65 -19.35
CA PRO A 787 15.99 -112.75 -20.29
C PRO A 787 14.95 -113.85 -20.02
N VAL A 788 14.47 -114.47 -21.09
CA VAL A 788 13.51 -115.57 -20.98
C VAL A 788 14.10 -116.70 -20.13
N ASN A 789 13.32 -117.26 -19.21
CA ASN A 789 13.78 -118.40 -18.41
C ASN A 789 14.19 -119.57 -19.33
N GLY A 790 15.43 -120.03 -19.20
CA GLY A 790 15.96 -121.09 -20.04
C GLY A 790 17.43 -121.36 -19.78
N TYR A 791 17.97 -122.43 -20.35
CA TYR A 791 19.38 -122.77 -20.20
C TYR A 791 20.22 -122.09 -21.27
N TYR A 792 21.20 -121.30 -20.82
CA TYR A 792 22.10 -120.56 -21.69
C TYR A 792 23.47 -121.22 -21.70
N LYS A 793 24.02 -121.44 -22.89
CA LYS A 793 25.41 -121.88 -23.11
C LYS A 793 26.28 -120.69 -23.48
N SER A 794 27.59 -120.90 -23.42
CA SER A 794 28.53 -119.88 -23.89
C SER A 794 28.25 -119.49 -25.35
N GLY A 795 28.24 -118.20 -25.62
CA GLY A 795 27.84 -117.60 -26.89
C GLY A 795 26.37 -117.17 -26.98
N ASP A 796 25.50 -117.63 -26.07
CA ASP A 796 24.12 -117.19 -26.04
C ASP A 796 23.99 -115.78 -25.43
N THR A 797 22.94 -115.04 -25.79
CA THR A 797 22.74 -113.65 -25.35
C THR A 797 21.60 -113.54 -24.34
N LEU A 798 21.90 -112.92 -23.21
CA LEU A 798 20.94 -112.45 -22.21
C LEU A 798 20.49 -111.03 -22.59
N ASN A 799 19.18 -110.81 -22.75
CA ASN A 799 18.59 -109.51 -23.09
C ASN A 799 17.78 -108.95 -21.92
N PHE A 800 18.07 -107.71 -21.52
CA PHE A 800 17.38 -106.97 -20.47
C PHE A 800 16.79 -105.71 -21.08
N VAL A 801 15.51 -105.41 -20.83
CA VAL A 801 14.83 -104.22 -21.39
C VAL A 801 14.26 -103.38 -20.27
N LEU A 802 14.68 -102.12 -20.16
CA LEU A 802 14.12 -101.14 -19.22
C LEU A 802 13.01 -100.37 -19.93
N HIS A 803 11.80 -100.37 -19.36
CA HIS A 803 10.68 -99.53 -19.79
C HIS A 803 10.69 -98.20 -19.04
N TRP A 804 10.27 -97.11 -19.68
CA TRP A 804 10.28 -95.75 -19.17
C TRP A 804 8.87 -95.13 -19.20
N ASN A 805 8.58 -94.20 -18.29
CA ASN A 805 7.31 -93.47 -18.22
C ASN A 805 7.16 -92.43 -19.36
N GLU A 806 8.25 -92.16 -20.07
CA GLU A 806 8.32 -91.18 -21.16
C GLU A 806 9.45 -91.53 -22.14
N LYS A 807 9.54 -90.77 -23.23
CA LYS A 807 10.58 -90.94 -24.25
C LYS A 807 11.93 -90.48 -23.73
N ILE A 808 12.94 -91.34 -23.86
CA ILE A 808 14.31 -91.07 -23.44
C ILE A 808 15.31 -90.98 -24.60
N LYS A 809 16.42 -90.29 -24.35
CA LYS A 809 17.64 -90.25 -25.14
C LYS A 809 18.75 -90.90 -24.32
N VAL A 810 19.56 -91.73 -24.97
CA VAL A 810 20.73 -92.38 -24.35
C VAL A 810 21.99 -91.95 -25.07
N SER A 811 23.03 -91.58 -24.32
CA SER A 811 24.37 -91.30 -24.85
C SER A 811 25.43 -92.15 -24.13
N GLY A 812 26.57 -92.38 -24.78
CA GLY A 812 27.62 -93.26 -24.27
C GLY A 812 27.23 -94.74 -24.25
N GLN A 813 27.90 -95.54 -23.42
CA GLN A 813 27.66 -96.98 -23.31
C GLN A 813 27.31 -97.35 -21.86
N PRO A 814 26.10 -97.01 -21.39
CA PRO A 814 25.66 -97.43 -20.06
C PRO A 814 25.57 -98.96 -19.99
N SER A 815 25.79 -99.53 -18.81
CA SER A 815 25.71 -100.97 -18.56
C SER A 815 24.93 -101.29 -17.29
N ILE A 816 24.31 -102.46 -17.26
CA ILE A 816 23.64 -103.00 -16.09
C ILE A 816 24.52 -104.12 -15.51
N PRO A 817 24.93 -104.02 -14.23
CA PRO A 817 25.62 -105.11 -13.56
C PRO A 817 24.70 -106.31 -13.33
N VAL A 818 25.15 -107.49 -13.75
CA VAL A 818 24.47 -108.79 -13.62
C VAL A 818 25.39 -109.72 -12.84
N GLN A 819 24.90 -110.38 -11.80
CA GLN A 819 25.63 -111.45 -11.10
C GLN A 819 25.37 -112.78 -11.80
N ILE A 820 26.45 -113.47 -12.16
CA ILE A 820 26.44 -114.81 -12.70
C ILE A 820 27.48 -115.65 -11.97
N GLY A 821 27.06 -116.69 -11.24
CA GLY A 821 27.95 -117.64 -10.57
C GLY A 821 28.80 -116.99 -9.47
N GLY A 822 28.28 -115.94 -8.84
CA GLY A 822 29.00 -115.13 -7.85
C GLY A 822 29.96 -114.08 -8.43
N THR A 823 29.99 -113.88 -9.76
CA THR A 823 30.81 -112.87 -10.43
C THR A 823 29.93 -111.78 -11.06
N THR A 824 30.27 -110.50 -10.86
CA THR A 824 29.58 -109.40 -11.54
C THR A 824 30.07 -109.25 -12.98
N VAL A 825 29.16 -109.37 -13.93
CA VAL A 825 29.36 -109.08 -15.35
C VAL A 825 28.51 -107.87 -15.76
N GLN A 826 28.75 -107.32 -16.95
CA GLN A 826 28.11 -106.07 -17.39
C GLN A 826 27.30 -106.29 -18.67
N ALA A 827 25.98 -106.21 -18.56
CA ALA A 827 25.10 -106.15 -19.72
C ALA A 827 25.14 -104.74 -20.31
N VAL A 828 25.68 -104.57 -21.51
CA VAL A 828 25.91 -103.26 -22.12
C VAL A 828 24.71 -102.81 -22.92
N PHE A 829 24.43 -101.50 -22.92
CA PHE A 829 23.37 -100.91 -23.73
C PHE A 829 23.60 -101.19 -25.21
N THR A 830 22.53 -101.57 -25.92
CA THR A 830 22.57 -101.90 -27.35
C THR A 830 21.70 -100.99 -28.20
N ALA A 831 20.46 -100.73 -27.79
CA ALA A 831 19.52 -99.94 -28.58
C ALA A 831 18.35 -99.40 -27.75
N LEU A 832 17.73 -98.33 -28.26
CA LEU A 832 16.40 -97.88 -27.84
C LEU A 832 15.32 -98.53 -28.74
N SER A 833 14.10 -98.68 -28.21
CA SER A 833 12.92 -98.96 -29.03
C SER A 833 12.69 -97.85 -30.06
N PRO A 834 11.99 -98.11 -31.18
CA PRO A 834 11.59 -97.07 -32.12
C PRO A 834 10.74 -95.94 -31.48
N ALA A 835 9.97 -96.27 -30.43
CA ALA A 835 9.20 -95.30 -29.66
C ALA A 835 10.04 -94.54 -28.61
N GLN A 836 11.29 -94.96 -28.37
CA GLN A 836 12.27 -94.40 -27.44
C GLN A 836 11.87 -94.46 -25.96
N ASP A 837 10.92 -95.31 -25.61
CA ASP A 837 10.40 -95.57 -24.27
C ASP A 837 10.95 -96.87 -23.65
N GLU A 838 11.78 -97.62 -24.38
CA GLU A 838 12.46 -98.81 -23.88
C GLU A 838 13.96 -98.79 -24.22
N ALA A 839 14.81 -99.22 -23.29
CA ALA A 839 16.26 -99.35 -23.47
C ALA A 839 16.72 -100.80 -23.28
N ALA A 840 17.32 -101.39 -24.32
CA ALA A 840 17.81 -102.76 -24.31
C ALA A 840 19.30 -102.84 -23.91
N PHE A 841 19.63 -103.84 -23.10
CA PHE A 841 20.98 -104.16 -22.60
C PHE A 841 21.24 -105.64 -22.82
N THR A 842 22.42 -105.99 -23.34
CA THR A 842 22.75 -107.38 -23.61
C THR A 842 24.05 -107.82 -22.98
N TYR A 843 24.10 -109.09 -22.60
CA TYR A 843 25.30 -109.78 -22.17
C TYR A 843 25.43 -111.12 -22.90
N THR A 844 26.60 -111.41 -23.47
CA THR A 844 26.88 -112.72 -24.08
C THR A 844 27.55 -113.63 -23.08
N VAL A 845 26.94 -114.78 -22.82
CA VAL A 845 27.40 -115.76 -21.82
C VAL A 845 28.78 -116.30 -22.21
N GLN A 846 29.71 -116.29 -21.27
CA GLN A 846 31.08 -116.78 -21.42
C GLN A 846 31.21 -118.22 -20.91
N ALA A 847 32.29 -118.91 -21.29
CA ALA A 847 32.50 -120.31 -20.92
C ALA A 847 32.68 -120.53 -19.41
N ALA A 848 33.07 -119.49 -18.66
CA ALA A 848 33.29 -119.51 -17.22
C ALA A 848 32.03 -119.17 -16.39
N ASP A 849 30.95 -118.75 -17.03
CA ASP A 849 29.72 -118.30 -16.38
C ASP A 849 28.86 -119.50 -15.94
N ASP A 850 29.28 -120.17 -14.86
CA ASP A 850 28.55 -121.30 -14.27
C ASP A 850 27.69 -120.82 -13.11
N ASP A 851 26.37 -120.76 -13.32
CA ASP A 851 25.39 -120.28 -12.34
C ASP A 851 24.19 -121.23 -12.30
N PRO A 852 24.20 -122.23 -11.40
CA PRO A 852 23.10 -123.16 -11.28
C PRO A 852 21.89 -122.54 -10.57
N ASP A 853 22.03 -121.51 -9.73
CA ASP A 853 20.92 -120.88 -9.01
C ASP A 853 20.23 -119.74 -9.80
N GLY A 854 20.84 -119.32 -10.91
CA GLY A 854 20.32 -118.37 -11.88
C GLY A 854 20.83 -116.95 -11.62
N ILE A 855 20.78 -116.12 -12.67
CA ILE A 855 21.34 -114.77 -12.64
C ILE A 855 20.53 -113.82 -11.75
N THR A 856 21.20 -112.82 -11.20
CA THR A 856 20.53 -111.70 -10.49
C THR A 856 21.07 -110.37 -10.98
N LEU A 857 20.26 -109.30 -10.94
CA LEU A 857 20.77 -107.96 -11.24
C LEU A 857 21.30 -107.32 -9.95
N ASP A 858 22.54 -106.85 -9.97
CA ASP A 858 23.24 -106.35 -8.78
C ASP A 858 23.74 -104.93 -8.98
N GLY A 859 22.89 -103.95 -8.66
CA GLY A 859 23.28 -102.55 -8.62
C GLY A 859 22.40 -101.65 -9.49
N SER A 860 22.70 -100.36 -9.45
CA SER A 860 22.09 -99.38 -10.36
C SER A 860 22.79 -99.44 -11.72
N ILE A 861 22.07 -99.05 -12.77
CA ILE A 861 22.67 -98.85 -14.08
C ILE A 861 23.90 -97.94 -13.96
N MET A 862 25.00 -98.37 -14.56
CA MET A 862 26.24 -97.63 -14.60
C MET A 862 26.27 -96.84 -15.89
N LEU A 863 26.34 -95.52 -15.78
CA LEU A 863 26.32 -94.66 -16.96
C LEU A 863 27.63 -94.71 -17.77
N ASN A 864 28.74 -95.14 -17.16
CA ASN A 864 30.06 -95.26 -17.81
C ASN A 864 30.48 -94.01 -18.60
N GLY A 865 30.20 -92.81 -18.07
CA GLY A 865 30.47 -91.52 -18.74
C GLY A 865 29.40 -91.08 -19.75
N GLY A 866 28.36 -91.87 -19.98
CA GLY A 866 27.17 -91.54 -20.78
C GLY A 866 26.03 -90.90 -19.98
N SER A 867 24.85 -90.78 -20.59
CA SER A 867 23.65 -90.22 -19.97
C SER A 867 22.36 -90.89 -20.43
N ILE A 868 21.32 -90.82 -19.61
CA ILE A 868 19.94 -91.13 -19.97
C ILE A 868 19.08 -89.93 -19.57
N THR A 869 18.50 -89.25 -20.57
CA THR A 869 17.69 -88.04 -20.37
C THR A 869 16.35 -88.18 -21.07
N ASP A 870 15.37 -87.36 -20.72
CA ASP A 870 14.13 -87.22 -21.52
C ASP A 870 14.36 -86.35 -22.78
N LEU A 871 13.27 -85.94 -23.43
CA LEU A 871 13.29 -85.02 -24.57
C LEU A 871 13.62 -83.56 -24.18
N ALA A 872 13.26 -83.11 -22.98
CA ALA A 872 13.62 -81.82 -22.38
C ALA A 872 15.09 -81.76 -21.90
N GLY A 873 15.78 -82.91 -21.96
CA GLY A 873 17.16 -83.08 -21.55
C GLY A 873 17.36 -83.15 -20.04
N ILE A 874 16.33 -83.51 -19.26
CA ILE A 874 16.47 -83.76 -17.82
C ILE A 874 17.04 -85.16 -17.61
N GLN A 875 18.15 -85.23 -16.86
CA GLN A 875 18.79 -86.50 -16.52
C GLN A 875 18.22 -87.06 -15.21
N ARG A 876 17.91 -88.36 -15.19
CA ARG A 876 17.56 -89.05 -13.95
C ARG A 876 18.76 -89.15 -13.01
N THR A 877 18.57 -88.83 -11.72
CA THR A 877 19.54 -89.12 -10.65
C THR A 877 19.16 -90.43 -9.94
N TRP A 878 20.10 -91.37 -9.85
CA TRP A 878 19.84 -92.75 -9.39
C TRP A 878 20.10 -92.94 -7.89
N PRO A 879 19.09 -93.43 -7.15
CA PRO A 879 19.38 -94.48 -6.18
C PRO A 879 18.22 -95.49 -6.12
N TYR A 880 18.35 -96.68 -6.72
CA TYR A 880 17.26 -97.68 -6.65
C TYR A 880 17.77 -99.12 -6.50
N ARG A 881 17.67 -99.67 -5.28
CA ARG A 881 17.91 -101.09 -4.94
C ARG A 881 16.62 -101.94 -4.85
N GLN A 882 15.43 -101.41 -5.12
CA GLN A 882 14.18 -102.07 -4.68
C GLN A 882 13.35 -102.81 -5.75
N GLN A 883 13.58 -102.68 -7.05
CA GLN A 883 12.74 -103.34 -8.08
C GLN A 883 13.35 -104.59 -8.74
N MET A 884 14.64 -104.89 -8.53
CA MET A 884 15.29 -106.05 -9.18
C MET A 884 15.34 -107.34 -8.33
N ARG A 885 14.77 -107.32 -7.12
CA ARG A 885 14.79 -108.46 -6.19
C ARG A 885 13.75 -109.55 -6.47
N GLN A 886 12.90 -109.41 -7.49
CA GLN A 886 11.80 -110.34 -7.76
C GLN A 886 12.06 -111.37 -8.86
N ALA A 887 13.27 -111.47 -9.39
CA ALA A 887 13.55 -112.44 -10.44
C ALA A 887 14.90 -113.11 -10.27
N SER A 888 14.90 -114.16 -9.46
CA SER A 888 16.02 -115.07 -9.31
C SER A 888 15.43 -116.42 -8.95
N LYS A 889 15.17 -117.28 -9.94
CA LYS A 889 14.99 -118.72 -9.75
C LYS A 889 14.87 -119.48 -11.09
N TRP A 890 15.88 -120.32 -11.33
CA TRP A 890 15.94 -121.53 -12.19
C TRP A 890 16.44 -121.39 -13.65
N ILE A 891 17.77 -121.46 -13.80
CA ILE A 891 18.49 -121.79 -15.05
C ILE A 891 19.65 -122.77 -14.67
N HIS A 892 19.74 -123.99 -15.23
CA HIS A 892 20.64 -125.14 -14.95
C HIS A 892 20.99 -125.90 -16.28
N LYS A 893 22.20 -125.99 -16.84
CA LYS A 893 23.27 -126.86 -16.35
C LYS A 893 23.13 -128.41 -16.51
N ARG A 894 23.26 -129.06 -17.69
CA ARG A 894 23.64 -130.51 -17.76
C ARG A 894 25.02 -130.71 -18.42
N ARG A 895 25.90 -131.50 -17.79
CA ARG A 895 27.18 -132.01 -18.35
C ARG A 895 26.96 -133.39 -18.98
N SER A 896 27.61 -133.62 -20.13
CA SER A 896 27.60 -134.78 -21.06
C SER A 896 26.24 -135.17 -21.63
#